data_AF-A0AAN6QFM8-F1
#
_entry.id   AF-A0AAN6QFM8-F1
#
_cell.length_a   1.000
_cell.length_b   1.000
_cell.length_c   1.000
_cell.angle_alpha   90.00
_cell.angle_beta   90.00
_cell.angle_gamma   90.00
#
_symmetry.space_group_name_H-M   'P 1'
#
loop_
_entity.id
_entity.type
_entity.pdbx_description
1 polymer ?
#
loop_
_entity_poly.entity_id
_entity_poly.type
_entity_poly.pdbx_seq_one_letter_code
_entity_poly.pdbx_strand_id
1 'polypeptide(L)'
;MGSLSPRGAPNLLATPNHERFTRLLCQLPDISSLPEFDFLDSSFFRDLGSDPGSSTRCRELPSPEKVLAASGRSEGIWHFAELGVLVKYGHKSQVHLEEALALRVINKLFPVAEVPAPEVFGWKSTDKAGDESHFIYMSFLPGQNLGEVWDSLTGDEKSAISRQLGLIVNRLRAVEQDPNDQFIGSVNRGAVQDTYFSPHHHHGPFTSARDFHNFVQFVSVYMVPVAERPPEPYRAMLPDTARICLTHGDLHLGNILVIISSDEPRQVRISGIVDWEQAGWYPEYWEYCKAMIIGPYGDEWRDAGFIHLALPAYEPEFEAFEQYWSWNPFLAIWEMVWKKCSNKEEKMFSSSRQCGAKWVLYGVFAPEVVVATAAAQFIVASWLKREIQADAKARQEDGDAEMFLRCHGRFAANVPGVEKTVTVTPEGIRLLSFLGRLPQIDQPQIEDKSKADWMAKSIICVQAGWMVIQVLGRAIKHLPISLLEINTCGHVACALVIYLLWWNKPLDVQVPTFLNDEDDKDLLCLMHLCSSMSSVDGITDIRCFVHVANDDDERLCKPPTDRESAAGEGTGATRSQLTTYLSIGSPGTRNPSHFLGFPEVWLEPDPGQGTKNPHAAAKNNAFRYNFDLNSPPISASCSTYGTPPYTGMSLRHSRYCRRVFPDASKSTSAEQQPDPTSSQPRLSTSTLLAASRATDRLRAACTSRPAYKAYYFTFVPQLGHFLGETDYVVSPRLPNLPSLHNLSLGQVNLHRDRLRSVLALAAAGYGALHVVTTTVPSNSEVNHEALFPTGVERVLWLVSAGVIGVSGIVLWGFFAARQFWLGFDVWVSGGVPGVRIGGGKGGVGRRERVKTVVVYLVLGTFVIARVFLVVEAFVSLRRAPVELYKTPEWTDFLPHF
;
A
#
# COMPACT_ATOMS: atom_id res chain seq x y z
N MET A 1 44.47 -29.03 -56.54
CA MET A 1 43.71 -28.38 -57.62
C MET A 1 42.23 -28.54 -57.33
N GLY A 2 41.46 -27.46 -57.40
CA GLY A 2 39.99 -27.51 -57.38
C GLY A 2 39.34 -26.89 -56.14
N SER A 3 39.21 -25.57 -56.15
CA SER A 3 38.35 -24.75 -55.29
C SER A 3 36.88 -25.16 -55.36
N LEU A 4 36.22 -25.34 -54.21
CA LEU A 4 34.75 -25.30 -54.10
C LEU A 4 34.36 -24.04 -53.32
N SER A 5 33.87 -23.07 -54.07
CA SER A 5 33.19 -21.87 -53.56
C SER A 5 31.94 -22.28 -52.76
N PRO A 6 31.66 -21.67 -51.59
CA PRO A 6 30.38 -21.88 -50.92
C PRO A 6 29.28 -21.21 -51.77
N ARG A 7 28.29 -22.01 -52.16
CA ARG A 7 27.07 -21.55 -52.84
C ARG A 7 26.33 -20.59 -51.91
N GLY A 8 25.89 -19.46 -52.48
CA GLY A 8 25.28 -18.34 -51.76
C GLY A 8 24.07 -18.75 -50.91
N ALA A 9 24.02 -18.18 -49.70
CA ALA A 9 22.81 -18.16 -48.89
C ALA A 9 21.69 -17.46 -49.68
N PRO A 10 20.48 -18.03 -49.76
CA PRO A 10 19.37 -17.38 -50.44
C PRO A 10 19.01 -16.08 -49.71
N ASN A 11 18.82 -15.03 -50.51
CA ASN A 11 18.49 -13.68 -50.09
C ASN A 11 17.11 -13.70 -49.38
N LEU A 12 17.08 -13.57 -48.05
CA LEU A 12 15.87 -13.63 -47.19
C LEU A 12 14.80 -12.57 -47.51
N LEU A 13 15.10 -11.62 -48.38
CA LEU A 13 14.21 -10.53 -48.80
C LEU A 13 13.29 -10.89 -49.99
N ALA A 14 13.47 -12.07 -50.62
CA ALA A 14 12.71 -12.49 -51.81
C ALA A 14 11.61 -13.54 -51.55
N THR A 15 11.44 -14.00 -50.31
CA THR A 15 10.43 -15.01 -49.91
C THR A 15 9.15 -14.35 -49.40
N PRO A 16 7.95 -14.93 -49.66
CA PRO A 16 6.69 -14.46 -49.10
C PRO A 16 6.74 -14.31 -47.57
N ASN A 17 6.10 -13.28 -47.02
CA ASN A 17 6.18 -12.95 -45.58
C ASN A 17 5.75 -14.12 -44.67
N HIS A 18 4.75 -14.92 -45.08
CA HIS A 18 4.30 -16.09 -44.31
C HIS A 18 5.39 -17.17 -44.21
N GLU A 19 6.13 -17.45 -45.30
CA GLU A 19 7.24 -18.42 -45.24
C GLU A 19 8.37 -17.96 -44.32
N ARG A 20 8.63 -16.65 -44.28
CA ARG A 20 9.66 -16.06 -43.42
C ARG A 20 9.29 -16.19 -41.95
N PHE A 21 8.03 -15.94 -41.60
CA PHE A 21 7.53 -16.15 -40.24
C PHE A 21 7.53 -17.63 -39.86
N THR A 22 7.02 -18.53 -40.69
CA THR A 22 7.00 -19.98 -40.41
C THR A 22 8.40 -20.56 -40.21
N ARG A 23 9.40 -20.13 -41.01
CA ARG A 23 10.80 -20.52 -40.78
C ARG A 23 11.36 -19.97 -39.48
N LEU A 24 11.01 -18.75 -39.12
CA LEU A 24 11.46 -18.11 -37.89
C LEU A 24 10.86 -18.79 -36.65
N LEU A 25 9.58 -19.18 -36.69
CA LEU A 25 8.92 -19.95 -35.64
C LEU A 25 9.70 -21.22 -35.28
N CYS A 26 10.17 -21.96 -36.30
CA CYS A 26 10.95 -23.19 -36.11
C CYS A 26 12.33 -22.94 -35.48
N GLN A 27 12.80 -21.69 -35.47
CA GLN A 27 14.09 -21.28 -34.90
C GLN A 27 13.94 -20.65 -33.52
N LEU A 28 12.71 -20.41 -33.05
CA LEU A 28 12.48 -19.84 -31.73
C LEU A 28 12.84 -20.88 -30.65
N PRO A 29 13.57 -20.47 -29.62
CA PRO A 29 13.92 -21.34 -28.51
C PRO A 29 12.69 -21.70 -27.65
N ASP A 30 12.69 -22.91 -27.11
CA ASP A 30 11.63 -23.38 -26.21
C ASP A 30 11.85 -22.85 -24.78
N ILE A 31 11.12 -21.78 -24.45
CA ILE A 31 11.16 -21.09 -23.16
C ILE A 31 10.78 -21.99 -21.96
N SER A 32 10.09 -23.11 -22.17
CA SER A 32 9.74 -24.04 -21.09
C SER A 32 10.92 -24.93 -20.66
N SER A 33 11.90 -25.10 -21.54
CA SER A 33 13.04 -26.01 -21.36
C SER A 33 14.36 -25.29 -21.04
N LEU A 34 14.41 -23.98 -21.28
CA LEU A 34 15.64 -23.18 -21.24
C LEU A 34 15.55 -22.09 -20.15
N PRO A 35 16.19 -22.28 -18.98
CA PRO A 35 16.17 -21.28 -17.92
C PRO A 35 16.93 -20.00 -18.31
N GLU A 36 17.91 -20.12 -19.19
CA GLU A 36 18.67 -19.00 -19.76
C GLU A 36 18.92 -19.21 -21.25
N PHE A 37 18.98 -18.12 -22.01
CA PHE A 37 19.29 -18.16 -23.42
C PHE A 37 19.82 -16.81 -23.92
N ASP A 38 20.90 -16.86 -24.68
CA ASP A 38 21.54 -15.68 -25.27
C ASP A 38 21.40 -15.70 -26.81
N PHE A 39 20.85 -14.63 -27.37
CA PHE A 39 20.81 -14.43 -28.82
C PHE A 39 22.17 -13.91 -29.30
N LEU A 40 23.15 -14.81 -29.46
CA LEU A 40 24.54 -14.49 -29.83
C LEU A 40 24.71 -13.74 -31.16
N ASP A 41 23.66 -13.70 -32.00
CA ASP A 41 23.63 -12.98 -33.25
C ASP A 41 23.03 -11.56 -33.14
N SER A 42 22.68 -11.12 -31.93
CA SER A 42 22.26 -9.74 -31.64
C SER A 42 23.43 -8.76 -31.63
N SER A 43 23.15 -7.46 -31.77
CA SER A 43 24.17 -6.40 -31.81
C SER A 43 25.09 -6.41 -30.60
N PHE A 44 24.55 -6.66 -29.40
CA PHE A 44 25.29 -6.66 -28.14
C PHE A 44 26.51 -7.60 -28.15
N PHE A 45 26.38 -8.78 -28.76
CA PHE A 45 27.45 -9.77 -28.86
C PHE A 45 28.33 -9.60 -30.10
N ARG A 46 27.85 -8.90 -31.15
CA ARG A 46 28.56 -8.68 -32.42
C ARG A 46 29.53 -7.51 -32.41
N ASP A 47 29.36 -6.53 -31.53
CA ASP A 47 30.13 -5.27 -31.49
C ASP A 47 31.61 -5.39 -31.05
N LEU A 48 32.17 -6.59 -30.92
CA LEU A 48 33.61 -6.79 -30.76
C LEU A 48 34.23 -7.04 -32.14
N GLY A 49 34.79 -5.98 -32.72
CA GLY A 49 35.47 -5.98 -34.00
C GLY A 49 36.41 -7.17 -34.16
N SER A 50 36.32 -7.79 -35.33
CA SER A 50 37.22 -8.81 -35.86
C SER A 50 38.66 -8.28 -35.95
N ASP A 51 39.37 -8.28 -34.83
CA ASP A 51 40.82 -8.10 -34.78
C ASP A 51 41.48 -9.49 -34.69
N PRO A 52 42.18 -9.99 -35.73
CA PRO A 52 42.60 -11.40 -35.86
C PRO A 52 43.69 -11.88 -34.89
N GLY A 53 43.93 -11.18 -33.77
CA GLY A 53 45.00 -11.49 -32.82
C GLY A 53 44.66 -11.34 -31.34
N SER A 54 43.44 -10.91 -30.98
CA SER A 54 43.06 -10.73 -29.59
C SER A 54 42.15 -11.85 -29.10
N SER A 55 42.60 -12.62 -28.11
CA SER A 55 41.79 -13.63 -27.41
C SER A 55 40.77 -12.98 -26.47
N THR A 56 39.99 -12.00 -26.95
CA THR A 56 39.11 -11.18 -26.11
C THR A 56 37.78 -11.89 -25.88
N ARG A 57 37.43 -12.06 -24.60
CA ARG A 57 36.17 -12.60 -24.07
C ARG A 57 34.95 -12.01 -24.80
N CYS A 58 33.99 -12.88 -25.16
CA CYS A 58 32.62 -12.46 -25.48
C CYS A 58 32.10 -11.52 -24.39
N ARG A 59 31.40 -10.45 -24.76
CA ARG A 59 30.59 -9.67 -23.81
C ARG A 59 29.55 -10.60 -23.19
N GLU A 60 29.38 -10.53 -21.87
CA GLU A 60 28.42 -11.35 -21.12
C GLU A 60 27.30 -10.45 -20.59
N LEU A 61 26.05 -10.93 -20.66
CA LEU A 61 24.92 -10.26 -20.05
C LEU A 61 25.03 -10.28 -18.51
N PRO A 62 24.68 -9.19 -17.81
CA PRO A 62 24.71 -9.14 -16.34
C PRO A 62 24.04 -10.36 -15.72
N SER A 63 24.68 -11.00 -14.74
CA SER A 63 24.05 -12.12 -14.01
C SER A 63 22.84 -11.64 -13.21
N PRO A 64 21.84 -12.50 -12.94
CA PRO A 64 20.70 -12.14 -12.08
C PRO A 64 21.12 -11.54 -10.74
N GLU A 65 22.18 -12.06 -10.12
CA GLU A 65 22.73 -11.54 -8.87
C GLU A 65 23.25 -10.10 -9.01
N LYS A 66 23.88 -9.77 -10.14
CA LYS A 66 24.34 -8.40 -10.44
C LYS A 66 23.16 -7.46 -10.70
N VAL A 67 22.13 -7.93 -11.40
CA VAL A 67 20.89 -7.16 -11.61
C VAL A 67 20.23 -6.85 -10.27
N LEU A 68 19.99 -7.88 -9.45
CA LEU A 68 19.39 -7.76 -8.13
C LEU A 68 20.18 -6.86 -7.16
N ALA A 69 21.52 -6.92 -7.22
CA ALA A 69 22.36 -6.04 -6.42
C ALA A 69 22.28 -4.58 -6.88
N ALA A 70 22.25 -4.34 -8.20
CA ALA A 70 22.19 -2.99 -8.76
C ALA A 70 20.82 -2.34 -8.55
N SER A 71 19.74 -3.10 -8.70
CA SER A 71 18.36 -2.63 -8.55
C SER A 71 17.88 -2.55 -7.10
N GLY A 72 18.69 -2.97 -6.12
CA GLY A 72 18.24 -3.09 -4.73
C GLY A 72 17.12 -4.13 -4.55
N ARG A 73 17.07 -5.14 -5.42
CA ARG A 73 16.01 -6.17 -5.51
C ARG A 73 14.61 -5.62 -5.82
N SER A 74 14.49 -4.41 -6.36
CA SER A 74 13.22 -3.83 -6.80
C SER A 74 12.82 -4.27 -8.21
N GLU A 75 11.83 -5.16 -8.33
CA GLU A 75 11.30 -5.61 -9.64
C GLU A 75 10.92 -4.42 -10.54
N GLY A 76 11.10 -4.58 -11.86
CA GLY A 76 10.83 -3.55 -12.85
C GLY A 76 11.90 -3.48 -13.95
N ILE A 77 12.20 -2.27 -14.40
CA ILE A 77 13.18 -1.99 -15.47
C ILE A 77 14.45 -1.41 -14.86
N TRP A 78 15.59 -1.97 -15.23
CA TRP A 78 16.91 -1.49 -14.82
C TRP A 78 17.82 -1.23 -16.01
N HIS A 79 18.50 -0.08 -16.05
CA HIS A 79 19.37 0.30 -17.16
C HIS A 79 20.85 0.28 -16.77
N PHE A 80 21.62 -0.61 -17.38
CA PHE A 80 23.08 -0.61 -17.34
C PHE A 80 23.62 0.26 -18.47
N ALA A 81 23.65 1.58 -18.24
CA ALA A 81 24.06 2.57 -19.25
C ALA A 81 25.46 2.30 -19.83
N GLU A 82 26.40 1.82 -19.01
CA GLU A 82 27.77 1.45 -19.41
C GLU A 82 27.80 0.30 -20.44
N LEU A 83 26.78 -0.56 -20.41
CA LEU A 83 26.66 -1.72 -21.30
C LEU A 83 25.67 -1.47 -22.44
N GLY A 84 24.88 -0.38 -22.39
CA GLY A 84 23.75 -0.15 -23.30
C GLY A 84 22.63 -1.18 -23.15
N VAL A 85 22.53 -1.84 -21.98
CA VAL A 85 21.58 -2.94 -21.73
C VAL A 85 20.52 -2.50 -20.76
N LEU A 86 19.27 -2.68 -21.14
CA LEU A 86 18.10 -2.54 -20.30
C LEU A 86 17.59 -3.92 -19.92
N VAL A 87 17.23 -4.11 -18.65
CA VAL A 87 16.79 -5.38 -18.09
C VAL A 87 15.40 -5.20 -17.49
N LYS A 88 14.39 -5.87 -18.06
CA LYS A 88 13.06 -6.01 -17.44
C LYS A 88 13.09 -7.28 -16.59
N TYR A 89 12.84 -7.16 -15.29
CA TYR A 89 12.89 -8.31 -14.40
C TYR A 89 11.81 -8.27 -13.33
N GLY A 90 11.33 -9.44 -12.93
CA GLY A 90 10.29 -9.59 -11.91
C GLY A 90 9.84 -11.03 -11.77
N HIS A 91 8.85 -11.26 -10.91
CA HIS A 91 8.33 -12.60 -10.66
C HIS A 91 7.84 -13.27 -11.95
N LYS A 92 8.00 -14.59 -12.09
CA LYS A 92 7.62 -15.35 -13.31
C LYS A 92 6.15 -15.23 -13.71
N SER A 93 5.27 -14.84 -12.79
CA SER A 93 3.85 -14.59 -13.04
C SER A 93 3.54 -13.15 -13.50
N GLN A 94 4.56 -12.30 -13.63
CA GLN A 94 4.44 -10.89 -14.02
C GLN A 94 5.27 -10.60 -15.27
N VAL A 95 6.50 -11.11 -15.33
CA VAL A 95 7.39 -10.95 -16.50
C VAL A 95 7.40 -12.26 -17.27
N HIS A 96 6.74 -12.28 -18.42
CA HIS A 96 6.56 -13.47 -19.25
C HIS A 96 7.64 -13.53 -20.35
N LEU A 97 8.28 -14.70 -20.54
CA LEU A 97 9.34 -14.87 -21.54
C LEU A 97 8.80 -14.78 -22.98
N GLU A 98 7.49 -14.88 -23.17
CA GLU A 98 6.79 -14.60 -24.42
C GLU A 98 7.10 -13.20 -24.97
N GLU A 99 7.36 -12.21 -24.11
CA GLU A 99 7.82 -10.87 -24.54
C GLU A 99 9.18 -10.95 -25.25
N ALA A 100 10.13 -11.73 -24.72
CA ALA A 100 11.43 -11.92 -25.34
C ALA A 100 11.30 -12.59 -26.72
N LEU A 101 10.38 -13.56 -26.86
CA LEU A 101 10.08 -14.18 -28.14
C LEU A 101 9.40 -13.20 -29.11
N ALA A 102 8.46 -12.38 -28.63
CA ALA A 102 7.80 -11.37 -29.44
C ALA A 102 8.80 -10.35 -29.99
N LEU A 103 9.64 -9.77 -29.13
CA LEU A 103 10.72 -8.86 -29.55
C LEU A 103 11.64 -9.54 -30.57
N ARG A 104 12.03 -10.80 -30.33
CA ARG A 104 12.87 -11.55 -31.26
C ARG A 104 12.23 -11.72 -32.63
N VAL A 105 10.92 -12.00 -32.68
CA VAL A 105 10.16 -12.08 -33.93
C VAL A 105 10.17 -10.75 -34.66
N ILE A 106 9.88 -9.65 -33.96
CA ILE A 106 9.88 -8.30 -34.53
C ILE A 106 11.26 -7.92 -35.06
N ASN A 107 12.34 -8.12 -34.29
CA ASN A 107 13.71 -7.79 -34.69
C ASN A 107 14.18 -8.58 -35.93
N LYS A 108 13.62 -9.76 -36.20
CA LYS A 108 13.99 -10.61 -37.33
C LYS A 108 13.13 -10.42 -38.57
N LEU A 109 11.88 -10.03 -38.41
CA LEU A 109 10.98 -9.77 -39.54
C LEU A 109 11.20 -8.37 -40.12
N PHE A 110 11.37 -7.38 -39.26
CA PHE A 110 11.35 -5.98 -39.66
C PHE A 110 12.69 -5.29 -39.44
N PRO A 111 13.14 -4.46 -40.39
CA PRO A 111 14.17 -3.47 -40.10
C PRO A 111 13.68 -2.47 -39.03
N VAL A 112 14.59 -2.00 -38.18
CA VAL A 112 14.30 -1.01 -37.12
C VAL A 112 13.68 0.28 -37.69
N ALA A 113 14.01 0.64 -38.94
CA ALA A 113 13.45 1.80 -39.62
C ALA A 113 11.95 1.65 -39.97
N GLU A 114 11.43 0.42 -40.06
CA GLU A 114 10.02 0.15 -40.35
C GLU A 114 9.21 -0.11 -39.08
N VAL A 115 9.76 -0.88 -38.16
CA VAL A 115 9.14 -1.19 -36.86
C VAL A 115 10.20 -0.98 -35.77
N PRO A 116 10.23 0.19 -35.10
CA PRO A 116 11.24 0.48 -34.10
C PRO A 116 10.86 -0.19 -32.77
N ALA A 117 11.43 -1.36 -32.49
CA ALA A 117 11.26 -2.08 -31.22
C ALA A 117 12.63 -2.35 -30.56
N PRO A 118 12.68 -2.56 -29.23
CA PRO A 118 13.92 -2.96 -28.56
C PRO A 118 14.50 -4.22 -29.19
N GLU A 119 15.81 -4.27 -29.38
CA GLU A 119 16.49 -5.50 -29.74
C GLU A 119 16.66 -6.37 -28.49
N VAL A 120 16.16 -7.60 -28.53
CA VAL A 120 16.33 -8.55 -27.41
C VAL A 120 17.68 -9.27 -27.51
N PHE A 121 18.42 -9.29 -26.41
CA PHE A 121 19.73 -9.92 -26.29
C PHE A 121 19.64 -11.33 -25.68
N GLY A 122 18.67 -11.57 -24.81
CA GLY A 122 18.48 -12.88 -24.18
C GLY A 122 17.58 -12.80 -22.95
N TRP A 123 17.47 -13.93 -22.25
CA TRP A 123 16.80 -13.98 -20.95
C TRP A 123 17.53 -14.90 -19.97
N LYS A 124 17.24 -14.70 -18.68
CA LYS A 124 17.67 -15.57 -17.58
C LYS A 124 16.51 -15.78 -16.61
N SER A 125 16.50 -16.91 -15.92
CA SER A 125 15.46 -17.28 -14.97
C SER A 125 16.09 -17.81 -13.70
N THR A 126 15.48 -17.48 -12.56
CA THR A 126 15.87 -18.01 -11.25
C THR A 126 14.73 -18.86 -10.70
N ASP A 127 15.06 -20.04 -10.16
CA ASP A 127 14.12 -20.98 -9.53
C ASP A 127 14.43 -21.18 -8.03
N LYS A 128 15.13 -20.22 -7.42
CA LYS A 128 15.45 -20.28 -5.99
C LYS A 128 14.16 -19.97 -5.20
N ALA A 129 13.83 -20.80 -4.23
CA ALA A 129 12.64 -20.61 -3.39
C ALA A 129 12.65 -19.21 -2.74
N GLY A 130 11.67 -18.38 -3.09
CA GLY A 130 11.56 -16.99 -2.65
C GLY A 130 12.17 -15.93 -3.59
N ASP A 131 12.70 -16.34 -4.76
CA ASP A 131 13.31 -15.48 -5.78
C ASP A 131 13.05 -16.05 -7.20
N GLU A 132 11.81 -16.49 -7.45
CA GLU A 132 11.37 -17.03 -8.75
C GLU A 132 11.12 -15.89 -9.74
N SER A 133 12.14 -15.53 -10.52
CA SER A 133 12.14 -14.34 -11.35
C SER A 133 12.60 -14.61 -12.78
N HIS A 134 12.02 -13.87 -13.74
CA HIS A 134 12.49 -13.78 -15.12
C HIS A 134 13.22 -12.46 -15.33
N PHE A 135 14.25 -12.47 -16.18
CA PHE A 135 15.09 -11.34 -16.55
C PHE A 135 15.18 -11.29 -18.08
N ILE A 136 14.65 -10.26 -18.71
CA ILE A 136 14.70 -10.05 -20.16
C ILE A 136 15.67 -8.91 -20.45
N TYR A 137 16.70 -9.18 -21.25
CA TYR A 137 17.76 -8.23 -21.59
C TYR A 137 17.52 -7.68 -22.99
N MET A 138 17.49 -6.36 -23.13
CA MET A 138 17.16 -5.69 -24.39
C MET A 138 17.89 -4.34 -24.54
N SER A 139 17.89 -3.79 -25.76
CA SER A 139 18.49 -2.49 -26.06
C SER A 139 17.68 -1.34 -25.46
N PHE A 140 18.36 -0.29 -25.00
CA PHE A 140 17.71 0.98 -24.68
C PHE A 140 17.35 1.76 -25.97
N LEU A 141 16.12 2.26 -26.07
CA LEU A 141 15.69 3.10 -27.20
C LEU A 141 15.69 4.59 -26.82
N PRO A 142 16.24 5.49 -27.67
CA PRO A 142 16.23 6.92 -27.41
C PRO A 142 14.85 7.53 -27.72
N GLY A 143 14.40 8.49 -26.90
CA GLY A 143 13.18 9.26 -27.16
C GLY A 143 12.49 9.71 -25.88
N GLN A 144 11.54 10.63 -26.03
CA GLN A 144 10.62 11.06 -24.97
C GLN A 144 9.35 10.21 -25.05
N ASN A 145 8.70 9.96 -23.91
CA ASN A 145 7.42 9.27 -23.86
C ASN A 145 6.34 10.13 -24.52
N LEU A 146 5.60 9.58 -25.49
CA LEU A 146 4.59 10.34 -26.22
C LEU A 146 3.46 10.84 -25.30
N GLY A 147 3.05 10.05 -24.31
CA GLY A 147 2.04 10.46 -23.33
C GLY A 147 2.46 11.67 -22.49
N GLU A 148 3.75 11.83 -22.19
CA GLU A 148 4.25 12.97 -21.41
C GLU A 148 4.32 14.26 -22.23
N VAL A 149 4.53 14.16 -23.54
CA VAL A 149 4.68 15.33 -24.42
C VAL A 149 3.42 15.65 -25.23
N TRP A 150 2.39 14.79 -25.20
CA TRP A 150 1.20 14.87 -26.05
C TRP A 150 0.52 16.24 -26.04
N ASP A 151 0.32 16.82 -24.86
CA ASP A 151 -0.34 18.12 -24.69
C ASP A 151 0.49 19.29 -25.23
N SER A 152 1.80 19.11 -25.37
CA SER A 152 2.71 20.13 -25.93
C SER A 152 2.76 20.11 -27.47
N LEU A 153 2.19 19.09 -28.11
CA LEU A 153 2.22 18.91 -29.56
C LEU A 153 1.06 19.64 -30.24
N THR A 154 1.34 20.20 -31.41
CA THR A 154 0.33 20.76 -32.31
C THR A 154 -0.51 19.66 -32.96
N GLY A 155 -1.71 20.02 -33.46
CA GLY A 155 -2.58 19.07 -34.15
C GLY A 155 -1.94 18.44 -35.41
N ASP A 156 -1.07 19.17 -36.10
CA ASP A 156 -0.34 18.67 -37.27
C ASP A 156 0.73 17.65 -36.87
N GLU A 157 1.45 17.90 -35.77
CA GLU A 157 2.43 16.95 -35.20
C GLU A 157 1.73 15.68 -34.70
N LYS A 158 0.62 15.82 -33.97
CA LYS A 158 -0.22 14.69 -33.54
C LYS A 158 -0.69 13.87 -34.73
N SER A 159 -1.18 14.52 -35.78
CA SER A 159 -1.58 13.87 -37.04
C SER A 159 -0.41 13.16 -37.73
N ALA A 160 0.78 13.76 -37.73
CA ALA A 160 1.99 13.18 -38.31
C ALA A 160 2.42 11.91 -37.56
N ILE A 161 2.32 11.90 -36.22
CA ILE A 161 2.61 10.74 -35.38
C ILE A 161 1.59 9.63 -35.64
N SER A 162 0.28 9.95 -35.66
CA SER A 162 -0.74 8.93 -35.95
C SER A 162 -0.56 8.29 -37.33
N ARG A 163 -0.17 9.08 -38.35
CA ARG A 163 0.13 8.52 -39.68
C ARG A 163 1.36 7.62 -39.67
N GLN A 164 2.43 8.00 -38.95
CA GLN A 164 3.60 7.13 -38.75
C GLN A 164 3.20 5.83 -38.05
N LEU A 165 2.36 5.92 -37.02
CA LEU A 165 1.86 4.74 -36.31
C LEU A 165 1.04 3.83 -37.23
N GLY A 166 0.17 4.41 -38.07
CA GLY A 166 -0.58 3.65 -39.07
C GLY A 166 0.31 2.92 -40.07
N LEU A 167 1.44 3.51 -40.49
CA LEU A 167 2.43 2.83 -41.31
C LEU A 167 3.05 1.63 -40.58
N ILE A 168 3.41 1.79 -39.30
CA ILE A 168 3.98 0.72 -38.48
C ILE A 168 2.98 -0.42 -38.30
N VAL A 169 1.73 -0.12 -37.93
CA VAL A 169 0.67 -1.13 -37.77
C VAL A 169 0.40 -1.85 -39.09
N ASN A 170 0.38 -1.14 -40.22
CA ASN A 170 0.21 -1.78 -41.53
C ASN A 170 1.37 -2.73 -41.87
N ARG A 171 2.61 -2.43 -41.44
CA ARG A 171 3.75 -3.35 -41.59
C ARG A 171 3.56 -4.61 -40.75
N LEU A 172 3.12 -4.49 -39.50
CA LEU A 172 2.80 -5.65 -38.66
C LEU A 172 1.71 -6.52 -39.30
N ARG A 173 0.62 -5.90 -39.76
CA ARG A 173 -0.53 -6.57 -40.38
C ARG A 173 -0.24 -7.19 -41.75
N ALA A 174 0.87 -6.81 -42.40
CA ALA A 174 1.31 -7.38 -43.68
C ALA A 174 2.06 -8.72 -43.51
N VAL A 175 2.35 -9.14 -42.27
CA VAL A 175 2.80 -10.49 -41.99
C VAL A 175 1.59 -11.39 -41.86
N GLU A 176 1.52 -12.39 -42.72
CA GLU A 176 0.42 -13.36 -42.77
C GLU A 176 0.89 -14.70 -42.20
N GLN A 177 -0.03 -15.44 -41.59
CA GLN A 177 0.19 -16.85 -41.27
C GLN A 177 -0.06 -17.72 -42.51
N ASP A 178 0.31 -19.00 -42.44
CA ASP A 178 -0.12 -19.97 -43.45
C ASP A 178 -1.66 -20.02 -43.47
N PRO A 179 -2.31 -19.78 -44.62
CA PRO A 179 -3.77 -19.84 -44.74
C PRO A 179 -4.39 -21.18 -44.32
N ASN A 180 -3.62 -22.27 -44.36
CA ASN A 180 -4.08 -23.61 -43.97
C ASN A 180 -3.84 -23.93 -42.50
N ASP A 181 -3.12 -23.10 -41.77
CA ASP A 181 -2.72 -23.34 -40.38
C ASP A 181 -2.71 -22.03 -39.58
N GLN A 182 -3.86 -21.37 -39.53
CA GLN A 182 -4.05 -20.14 -38.77
C GLN A 182 -4.34 -20.41 -37.29
N PHE A 183 -3.85 -19.52 -36.42
CA PHE A 183 -4.12 -19.58 -34.98
C PHE A 183 -4.18 -18.18 -34.34
N ILE A 184 -4.84 -18.09 -33.19
CA ILE A 184 -4.88 -16.90 -32.31
C ILE A 184 -4.18 -17.27 -30.99
N GLY A 185 -3.21 -16.47 -30.57
CA GLY A 185 -2.34 -16.78 -29.43
C GLY A 185 -1.02 -16.02 -29.46
N SER A 186 -0.11 -16.36 -28.55
CA SER A 186 1.23 -15.78 -28.53
C SER A 186 2.01 -16.06 -29.81
N VAL A 187 3.08 -15.29 -30.06
CA VAL A 187 3.88 -15.40 -31.29
C VAL A 187 4.45 -16.80 -31.53
N ASN A 188 4.68 -17.61 -30.49
CA ASN A 188 5.21 -18.97 -30.56
C ASN A 188 4.10 -20.04 -30.60
N ARG A 189 2.87 -19.69 -31.03
CA ARG A 189 1.70 -20.60 -31.03
C ARG A 189 1.36 -21.12 -29.62
N GLY A 190 1.60 -20.29 -28.60
CA GLY A 190 1.16 -20.54 -27.24
C GLY A 190 -0.18 -19.88 -26.95
N ALA A 191 -0.48 -19.79 -25.67
CA ALA A 191 -1.71 -19.19 -25.16
C ALA A 191 -1.71 -17.66 -25.30
N VAL A 192 -2.89 -17.04 -25.22
CA VAL A 192 -3.04 -15.58 -25.32
C VAL A 192 -2.37 -14.87 -24.15
N GLN A 193 -1.62 -13.80 -24.42
CA GLN A 193 -0.87 -13.04 -23.42
C GLN A 193 -1.55 -11.72 -23.01
N ASP A 194 -2.63 -11.35 -23.71
CA ASP A 194 -3.34 -10.10 -23.43
C ASP A 194 -3.97 -10.13 -22.03
N THR A 195 -3.67 -9.09 -21.25
CA THR A 195 -4.11 -8.90 -19.86
C THR A 195 -5.62 -8.96 -19.66
N TYR A 196 -6.40 -8.71 -20.72
CA TYR A 196 -7.84 -8.93 -20.74
C TYR A 196 -8.24 -10.34 -20.29
N PHE A 197 -7.42 -11.34 -20.61
CA PHE A 197 -7.69 -12.73 -20.28
C PHE A 197 -7.20 -13.12 -18.88
N SER A 198 -6.59 -12.23 -18.10
CA SER A 198 -6.11 -12.55 -16.75
C SER A 198 -7.26 -12.98 -15.82
N PRO A 199 -7.12 -14.09 -15.05
CA PRO A 199 -5.95 -14.96 -14.86
C PRO A 199 -5.83 -16.15 -15.84
N HIS A 200 -6.67 -16.20 -16.87
CA HIS A 200 -6.82 -17.27 -17.85
C HIS A 200 -5.88 -17.19 -19.06
N HIS A 201 -4.69 -16.57 -18.94
CA HIS A 201 -3.70 -16.51 -20.03
C HIS A 201 -3.14 -17.86 -20.47
N HIS A 202 -3.45 -18.96 -19.77
CA HIS A 202 -3.05 -20.32 -20.16
C HIS A 202 -3.99 -20.98 -21.19
N HIS A 203 -4.88 -20.20 -21.80
CA HIS A 203 -5.83 -20.67 -22.81
C HIS A 203 -5.42 -20.27 -24.24
N GLY A 204 -5.61 -21.20 -25.16
CA GLY A 204 -5.12 -21.11 -26.54
C GLY A 204 -3.90 -22.03 -26.75
N PRO A 205 -3.30 -22.01 -27.96
CA PRO A 205 -3.72 -21.23 -29.12
C PRO A 205 -5.12 -21.65 -29.60
N PHE A 206 -5.91 -20.71 -30.10
CA PHE A 206 -7.21 -20.99 -30.72
C PHE A 206 -7.03 -21.21 -32.22
N THR A 207 -7.69 -22.22 -32.77
CA THR A 207 -7.61 -22.55 -34.20
C THR A 207 -8.64 -21.82 -35.05
N SER A 208 -9.57 -21.09 -34.43
CA SER A 208 -10.58 -20.29 -35.12
C SER A 208 -10.94 -19.03 -34.34
N ALA A 209 -11.32 -17.96 -35.05
CA ALA A 209 -11.84 -16.74 -34.43
C ALA A 209 -13.13 -17.00 -33.63
N ARG A 210 -13.95 -17.97 -34.07
CA ARG A 210 -15.14 -18.42 -33.35
C ARG A 210 -14.83 -18.88 -31.93
N ASP A 211 -13.84 -19.76 -31.79
CA ASP A 211 -13.47 -20.33 -30.49
C ASP A 211 -12.88 -19.25 -29.57
N PHE A 212 -12.09 -18.35 -30.15
CA PHE A 212 -11.58 -17.17 -29.46
C PHE A 212 -12.71 -16.25 -28.97
N HIS A 213 -13.68 -15.89 -29.82
CA HIS A 213 -14.81 -15.04 -29.41
C HIS A 213 -15.72 -15.70 -28.37
N ASN A 214 -15.90 -17.03 -28.45
CA ASN A 214 -16.62 -17.77 -27.41
C ASN A 214 -15.86 -17.72 -26.07
N PHE A 215 -14.53 -17.75 -26.13
CA PHE A 215 -13.69 -17.59 -24.94
C PHE A 215 -13.74 -16.16 -24.38
N VAL A 216 -13.70 -15.12 -25.23
CA VAL A 216 -13.92 -13.71 -24.86
C VAL A 216 -15.24 -13.54 -24.11
N GLN A 217 -16.33 -14.06 -24.67
CA GLN A 217 -17.63 -14.05 -24.01
C GLN A 217 -17.59 -14.79 -22.67
N PHE A 218 -16.99 -15.98 -22.63
CA PHE A 218 -16.87 -16.78 -21.41
C PHE A 218 -16.15 -16.01 -20.30
N VAL A 219 -14.98 -15.42 -20.56
CA VAL A 219 -14.20 -14.70 -19.54
C VAL A 219 -14.92 -13.43 -19.03
N SER A 220 -15.84 -12.86 -19.81
CA SER A 220 -16.66 -11.73 -19.36
C SER A 220 -17.78 -12.11 -18.41
N VAL A 221 -18.29 -13.35 -18.46
CA VAL A 221 -19.47 -13.77 -17.67
C VAL A 221 -19.26 -15.03 -16.83
N TYR A 222 -18.04 -15.60 -16.76
CA TYR A 222 -17.79 -16.88 -16.08
C TYR A 222 -18.12 -16.85 -14.58
N MET A 223 -18.00 -15.68 -13.95
CA MET A 223 -18.37 -15.48 -12.54
C MET A 223 -19.86 -15.16 -12.34
N VAL A 224 -20.61 -14.90 -13.42
CA VAL A 224 -22.04 -14.57 -13.36
C VAL A 224 -22.87 -15.86 -13.48
N PRO A 225 -23.76 -16.15 -12.50
CA PRO A 225 -24.67 -17.30 -12.57
C PRO A 225 -25.46 -17.29 -13.87
N VAL A 226 -25.67 -18.47 -14.49
CA VAL A 226 -26.33 -18.59 -15.81
C VAL A 226 -27.69 -17.87 -15.86
N ALA A 227 -28.46 -17.91 -14.77
CA ALA A 227 -29.77 -17.27 -14.67
C ALA A 227 -29.72 -15.73 -14.64
N GLU A 228 -28.56 -15.15 -14.32
CA GLU A 228 -28.34 -13.71 -14.18
C GLU A 228 -27.47 -13.14 -15.30
N ARG A 229 -27.04 -13.98 -16.25
CA ARG A 229 -26.27 -13.51 -17.40
C ARG A 229 -27.12 -12.55 -18.20
N PRO A 230 -26.57 -11.39 -18.60
CA PRO A 230 -27.28 -10.50 -19.49
C PRO A 230 -27.70 -11.26 -20.77
N PRO A 231 -28.80 -10.86 -21.42
CA PRO A 231 -29.10 -11.31 -22.77
C PRO A 231 -27.85 -11.11 -23.64
N GLU A 232 -27.62 -11.99 -24.62
CA GLU A 232 -26.39 -12.01 -25.41
C GLU A 232 -26.58 -11.38 -26.80
N PRO A 233 -26.62 -10.04 -26.95
CA PRO A 233 -26.68 -9.41 -28.25
C PRO A 233 -25.29 -9.18 -28.88
N TYR A 234 -24.21 -9.23 -28.08
CA TYR A 234 -22.90 -8.72 -28.47
C TYR A 234 -22.03 -9.76 -29.19
N ARG A 235 -22.24 -11.06 -28.93
CA ARG A 235 -21.44 -12.12 -29.58
C ARG A 235 -21.56 -12.10 -31.10
N ALA A 236 -22.73 -11.72 -31.60
CA ALA A 236 -23.02 -11.59 -33.02
C ALA A 236 -22.28 -10.40 -33.69
N MET A 237 -21.86 -9.41 -32.90
CA MET A 237 -21.07 -8.27 -33.39
C MET A 237 -19.58 -8.62 -33.53
N LEU A 238 -19.13 -9.76 -33.02
CA LEU A 238 -17.76 -10.26 -33.22
C LEU A 238 -17.71 -11.22 -34.44
N PRO A 239 -17.11 -10.82 -35.57
CA PRO A 239 -17.18 -11.60 -36.80
C PRO A 239 -16.24 -12.80 -36.75
N ASP A 240 -16.79 -14.02 -36.78
CA ASP A 240 -16.02 -15.28 -36.81
C ASP A 240 -15.10 -15.44 -38.05
N THR A 241 -15.23 -14.55 -39.03
CA THR A 241 -14.40 -14.46 -40.24
C THR A 241 -13.35 -13.35 -40.16
N ALA A 242 -13.16 -12.72 -38.99
CA ALA A 242 -12.16 -11.68 -38.79
C ALA A 242 -10.78 -12.17 -39.22
N ARG A 243 -10.04 -11.33 -39.96
CA ARG A 243 -8.67 -11.65 -40.34
C ARG A 243 -7.77 -11.63 -39.10
N ILE A 244 -6.93 -12.65 -38.96
CA ILE A 244 -5.97 -12.75 -37.86
C ILE A 244 -4.68 -12.01 -38.26
N CYS A 245 -4.25 -11.10 -37.40
CA CYS A 245 -3.11 -10.22 -37.62
C CYS A 245 -2.11 -10.29 -36.48
N LEU A 246 -0.85 -10.00 -36.76
CA LEU A 246 0.13 -9.72 -35.73
C LEU A 246 -0.17 -8.33 -35.12
N THR A 247 -0.36 -8.28 -33.80
CA THR A 247 -0.70 -7.06 -33.05
C THR A 247 0.29 -6.83 -31.92
N HIS A 248 0.44 -5.57 -31.50
CA HIS A 248 1.16 -5.19 -30.29
C HIS A 248 0.35 -5.58 -29.04
N GLY A 249 -0.97 -5.39 -29.06
CA GLY A 249 -1.88 -5.79 -27.98
C GLY A 249 -1.99 -4.75 -26.85
N ASP A 250 -1.01 -3.87 -26.68
CA ASP A 250 -1.06 -2.79 -25.67
C ASP A 250 -0.62 -1.42 -26.21
N LEU A 251 -1.18 -1.02 -27.35
CA LEU A 251 -0.77 0.19 -28.04
C LEU A 251 -1.49 1.44 -27.50
N HIS A 252 -0.82 2.18 -26.63
CA HIS A 252 -1.27 3.48 -26.11
C HIS A 252 -0.11 4.50 -26.04
N LEU A 253 -0.41 5.79 -25.82
CA LEU A 253 0.58 6.87 -25.84
C LEU A 253 1.80 6.62 -24.92
N GLY A 254 1.60 5.91 -23.81
CA GLY A 254 2.65 5.58 -22.85
C GLY A 254 3.68 4.56 -23.35
N ASN A 255 3.35 3.79 -24.38
CA ASN A 255 4.22 2.77 -24.96
C ASN A 255 4.91 3.22 -26.26
N ILE A 256 4.80 4.52 -26.59
CA ILE A 256 5.37 5.11 -27.81
C ILE A 256 6.43 6.14 -27.40
N LEU A 257 7.63 6.02 -27.99
CA LEU A 257 8.73 6.97 -27.84
C LEU A 257 8.86 7.84 -29.10
N VAL A 258 9.10 9.12 -28.90
CA VAL A 258 9.29 10.10 -29.99
C VAL A 258 10.57 10.91 -29.84
N ILE A 259 11.18 11.25 -30.97
CA ILE A 259 12.22 12.27 -31.07
C ILE A 259 11.63 13.48 -31.76
N ILE A 260 11.84 14.63 -31.14
CA ILE A 260 11.37 15.92 -31.61
C ILE A 260 12.62 16.71 -32.02
N SER A 261 12.73 17.08 -33.30
CA SER A 261 13.83 17.93 -33.78
C SER A 261 13.73 19.33 -33.19
N SER A 262 14.88 19.97 -33.01
CA SER A 262 15.00 21.39 -32.66
C SER A 262 15.00 22.30 -33.90
N ASP A 263 15.05 21.73 -35.11
CA ASP A 263 15.05 22.47 -36.36
C ASP A 263 13.64 22.99 -36.71
N GLU A 264 13.57 24.11 -37.44
CA GLU A 264 12.31 24.65 -37.97
C GLU A 264 12.15 24.30 -39.46
N PRO A 265 11.03 23.66 -39.89
CA PRO A 265 9.88 23.29 -39.06
C PRO A 265 10.15 22.09 -38.15
N ARG A 266 9.64 22.16 -36.92
CA ARG A 266 9.75 21.11 -35.89
C ARG A 266 9.22 19.77 -36.42
N GLN A 267 10.10 18.77 -36.50
CA GLN A 267 9.76 17.42 -36.96
C GLN A 267 9.64 16.47 -35.78
N VAL A 268 8.54 15.70 -35.72
CA VAL A 268 8.33 14.67 -34.71
C VAL A 268 8.34 13.29 -35.37
N ARG A 269 9.16 12.38 -34.85
CA ARG A 269 9.33 11.03 -35.37
C ARG A 269 9.19 9.98 -34.28
N ILE A 270 8.46 8.90 -34.55
CA ILE A 270 8.44 7.72 -33.67
C ILE A 270 9.84 7.09 -33.67
N SER A 271 10.44 6.99 -32.49
CA SER A 271 11.77 6.41 -32.28
C SER A 271 11.71 5.02 -31.66
N GLY A 272 10.60 4.63 -31.04
CA GLY A 272 10.43 3.34 -30.40
C GLY A 272 8.98 3.01 -30.04
N ILE A 273 8.65 1.72 -30.08
CA ILE A 273 7.45 1.12 -29.48
C ILE A 273 7.94 0.08 -28.48
N VAL A 274 7.48 0.18 -27.24
CA VAL A 274 7.93 -0.65 -26.10
C VAL A 274 6.76 -1.43 -25.50
N ASP A 275 7.10 -2.39 -24.62
CA ASP A 275 6.15 -3.24 -23.89
C ASP A 275 5.37 -4.24 -24.77
N TRP A 276 6.11 -5.12 -25.43
CA TRP A 276 5.59 -6.13 -26.36
C TRP A 276 5.07 -7.40 -25.66
N GLU A 277 4.80 -7.34 -24.36
CA GLU A 277 4.44 -8.53 -23.56
C GLU A 277 3.07 -9.12 -23.96
N GLN A 278 2.14 -8.28 -24.42
CA GLN A 278 0.80 -8.70 -24.86
C GLN A 278 0.75 -9.04 -26.36
N ALA A 279 1.89 -8.93 -27.07
CA ALA A 279 1.95 -9.10 -28.50
C ALA A 279 1.66 -10.53 -28.94
N GLY A 280 1.00 -10.67 -30.09
CA GLY A 280 0.58 -11.96 -30.59
C GLY A 280 -0.30 -11.86 -31.82
N TRP A 281 -0.92 -12.99 -32.16
CA TRP A 281 -1.85 -13.10 -33.26
C TRP A 281 -3.28 -12.97 -32.75
N TYR A 282 -3.96 -11.91 -33.16
CA TYR A 282 -5.33 -11.60 -32.74
C TYR A 282 -6.19 -11.13 -33.92
N PRO A 283 -7.53 -11.15 -33.80
CA PRO A 283 -8.41 -10.56 -34.80
C PRO A 283 -8.08 -9.09 -35.10
N GLU A 284 -8.24 -8.65 -36.33
CA GLU A 284 -7.81 -7.31 -36.79
C GLU A 284 -8.45 -6.11 -36.07
N TYR A 285 -9.61 -6.32 -35.45
CA TYR A 285 -10.30 -5.33 -34.62
C TYR A 285 -9.66 -5.18 -33.22
N TRP A 286 -8.92 -6.19 -32.73
CA TRP A 286 -8.47 -6.30 -31.34
C TRP A 286 -7.61 -5.12 -30.89
N GLU A 287 -6.62 -4.75 -31.71
CA GLU A 287 -5.72 -3.61 -31.45
C GLU A 287 -6.52 -2.29 -31.34
N TYR A 288 -7.53 -2.10 -32.18
CA TYR A 288 -8.39 -0.92 -32.14
C TYR A 288 -9.19 -0.87 -30.84
N CYS A 289 -9.84 -1.98 -30.46
CA CYS A 289 -10.62 -2.04 -29.24
C CYS A 289 -9.78 -1.79 -27.98
N LYS A 290 -8.56 -2.36 -27.94
CA LYS A 290 -7.61 -2.15 -26.84
C LYS A 290 -7.15 -0.68 -26.76
N ALA A 291 -6.75 -0.08 -27.89
CA ALA A 291 -6.32 1.31 -27.93
C ALA A 291 -7.44 2.29 -27.51
N MET A 292 -8.71 1.95 -27.78
CA MET A 292 -9.88 2.76 -27.41
C MET A 292 -10.27 2.65 -25.93
N ILE A 293 -9.98 1.52 -25.26
CA ILE A 293 -10.32 1.29 -23.83
C ILE A 293 -9.23 1.72 -22.86
N ILE A 294 -7.96 1.60 -23.23
CA ILE A 294 -6.84 1.79 -22.30
C ILE A 294 -6.49 3.28 -22.10
N GLY A 295 -6.94 4.16 -23.00
CA GLY A 295 -6.79 5.61 -22.87
C GLY A 295 -7.75 6.25 -21.84
N PRO A 296 -7.40 7.42 -21.25
CA PRO A 296 -8.33 8.15 -20.40
C PRO A 296 -9.57 8.60 -21.21
N TYR A 297 -10.77 8.42 -20.65
CA TYR A 297 -11.99 9.01 -21.19
C TYR A 297 -11.85 10.55 -21.19
N GLY A 298 -12.06 11.20 -22.34
CA GLY A 298 -11.84 12.65 -22.51
C GLY A 298 -10.51 13.05 -23.17
N ASP A 299 -9.67 12.09 -23.56
CA ASP A 299 -8.40 12.34 -24.26
C ASP A 299 -8.63 12.60 -25.76
N GLU A 300 -7.98 13.63 -26.29
CA GLU A 300 -7.97 13.95 -27.73
C GLU A 300 -7.54 12.78 -28.61
N TRP A 301 -6.71 11.87 -28.10
CA TRP A 301 -6.34 10.64 -28.79
C TRP A 301 -7.54 9.85 -29.32
N ARG A 302 -8.59 9.77 -28.49
CA ARG A 302 -9.89 9.13 -28.81
C ARG A 302 -10.88 10.16 -29.37
N ASP A 303 -11.12 11.23 -28.62
CA ASP A 303 -12.25 12.14 -28.88
C ASP A 303 -12.05 13.03 -30.11
N ALA A 304 -10.80 13.42 -30.40
CA ALA A 304 -10.44 14.14 -31.61
C ALA A 304 -10.11 13.20 -32.78
N GLY A 305 -10.20 11.88 -32.57
CA GLY A 305 -10.08 10.87 -33.62
C GLY A 305 -8.67 10.63 -34.15
N PHE A 306 -7.62 11.04 -33.42
CA PHE A 306 -6.23 10.78 -33.83
C PHE A 306 -5.91 9.29 -33.94
N ILE A 307 -6.55 8.45 -33.13
CA ILE A 307 -6.43 6.99 -33.23
C ILE A 307 -6.92 6.45 -34.59
N HIS A 308 -7.98 7.03 -35.17
CA HIS A 308 -8.54 6.57 -36.45
C HIS A 308 -7.61 6.86 -37.64
N LEU A 309 -6.63 7.75 -37.47
CA LEU A 309 -5.56 7.95 -38.46
C LEU A 309 -4.51 6.84 -38.43
N ALA A 310 -4.40 6.11 -37.31
CA ALA A 310 -3.46 5.02 -37.11
C ALA A 310 -4.12 3.64 -37.31
N LEU A 311 -5.37 3.47 -36.86
CA LEU A 311 -6.10 2.21 -36.88
C LEU A 311 -7.45 2.38 -37.61
N PRO A 312 -7.87 1.39 -38.43
CA PRO A 312 -9.24 1.35 -38.92
C PRO A 312 -10.24 1.27 -37.76
N ALA A 313 -11.36 1.98 -37.86
CA ALA A 313 -12.41 1.93 -36.86
C ALA A 313 -13.24 0.65 -36.99
N TYR A 314 -13.45 -0.03 -35.87
CA TYR A 314 -14.29 -1.23 -35.73
C TYR A 314 -15.34 -0.99 -34.65
N GLU A 315 -16.28 -0.07 -34.92
CA GLU A 315 -17.27 0.37 -33.94
C GLU A 315 -18.16 -0.77 -33.40
N PRO A 316 -18.73 -1.67 -34.22
CA PRO A 316 -19.56 -2.77 -33.70
C PRO A 316 -18.79 -3.73 -32.80
N GLU A 317 -17.56 -4.09 -33.21
CA GLU A 317 -16.68 -4.94 -32.41
C GLU A 317 -16.25 -4.23 -31.13
N PHE A 318 -16.00 -2.92 -31.19
CA PHE A 318 -15.69 -2.10 -30.02
C PHE A 318 -16.87 -1.99 -29.05
N GLU A 319 -18.09 -1.83 -29.53
CA GLU A 319 -19.30 -1.83 -28.70
C GLU A 319 -19.42 -3.16 -27.95
N ALA A 320 -19.29 -4.29 -28.64
CA ALA A 320 -19.30 -5.61 -28.00
C ALA A 320 -18.16 -5.75 -26.99
N PHE A 321 -16.96 -5.32 -27.37
CA PHE A 321 -15.78 -5.40 -26.52
C PHE A 321 -15.89 -4.51 -25.27
N GLU A 322 -16.42 -3.29 -25.37
CA GLU A 322 -16.66 -2.37 -24.26
C GLU A 322 -17.68 -2.96 -23.27
N GLN A 323 -18.75 -3.58 -23.79
CA GLN A 323 -19.76 -4.24 -22.96
C GLN A 323 -19.16 -5.45 -22.23
N TYR A 324 -18.46 -6.32 -22.95
CA TYR A 324 -17.75 -7.46 -22.37
C TYR A 324 -16.66 -7.05 -21.37
N TRP A 325 -15.98 -5.94 -21.61
CA TRP A 325 -15.01 -5.35 -20.70
C TRP A 325 -15.70 -4.86 -19.41
N SER A 326 -16.84 -4.18 -19.53
CA SER A 326 -17.62 -3.68 -18.39
C SER A 326 -18.23 -4.79 -17.53
N TRP A 327 -18.56 -5.93 -18.15
CA TRP A 327 -19.19 -7.06 -17.46
C TRP A 327 -18.22 -7.94 -16.70
N ASN A 328 -16.92 -7.85 -16.99
CA ASN A 328 -15.92 -8.60 -16.27
C ASN A 328 -15.89 -8.10 -14.80
N PRO A 329 -16.42 -8.86 -13.83
CA PRO A 329 -16.60 -8.39 -12.47
C PRO A 329 -15.26 -8.25 -11.74
N PHE A 330 -14.22 -8.91 -12.25
CA PHE A 330 -12.86 -8.70 -11.79
C PHE A 330 -12.39 -7.29 -12.15
N LEU A 331 -12.68 -6.79 -13.36
CA LEU A 331 -12.25 -5.46 -13.82
C LEU A 331 -13.13 -4.31 -13.33
N ALA A 332 -14.43 -4.49 -13.15
CA ALA A 332 -15.30 -3.43 -12.59
C ALA A 332 -15.02 -3.16 -11.09
N ILE A 333 -14.77 -4.23 -10.31
CA ILE A 333 -14.35 -4.11 -8.90
C ILE A 333 -12.88 -3.69 -8.81
N TRP A 334 -12.03 -4.15 -9.74
CA TRP A 334 -10.66 -3.67 -9.88
C TRP A 334 -10.65 -2.18 -10.20
N GLU A 335 -11.19 -1.66 -11.31
CA GLU A 335 -11.17 -0.22 -11.60
C GLU A 335 -11.79 0.67 -10.49
N MET A 336 -12.91 0.29 -9.87
CA MET A 336 -13.51 1.09 -8.77
C MET A 336 -12.72 1.07 -7.46
N VAL A 337 -12.10 -0.06 -7.09
CA VAL A 337 -11.39 -0.23 -5.81
C VAL A 337 -9.87 -0.08 -5.99
N TRP A 338 -9.30 -0.63 -7.06
CA TRP A 338 -7.87 -0.60 -7.43
C TRP A 338 -7.37 0.81 -7.72
N LYS A 339 -8.02 1.63 -8.56
CA LYS A 339 -7.50 2.99 -8.86
C LYS A 339 -7.45 3.90 -7.63
N LYS A 340 -8.22 3.58 -6.58
CA LYS A 340 -8.34 4.38 -5.36
C LYS A 340 -7.65 3.75 -4.14
N CYS A 341 -7.44 2.44 -4.13
CA CYS A 341 -6.74 1.72 -3.06
C CYS A 341 -5.32 1.24 -3.43
N SER A 342 -5.00 1.06 -4.71
CA SER A 342 -3.68 0.62 -5.20
C SER A 342 -2.90 1.79 -5.80
N ASN A 343 -1.83 2.21 -5.12
CA ASN A 343 -0.75 2.95 -5.78
C ASN A 343 0.08 1.95 -6.61
N LYS A 344 0.63 2.36 -7.76
CA LYS A 344 1.48 1.49 -8.60
C LYS A 344 2.69 0.89 -7.84
N GLU A 345 3.16 1.52 -6.75
CA GLU A 345 4.22 0.95 -5.89
C GLU A 345 3.80 -0.26 -5.04
N GLU A 346 2.50 -0.52 -4.81
CA GLU A 346 2.09 -1.77 -4.15
C GLU A 346 2.40 -3.00 -5.02
N LYS A 347 2.59 -2.80 -6.34
CA LYS A 347 3.14 -3.80 -7.26
C LYS A 347 4.65 -4.03 -7.09
N MET A 348 5.40 -3.04 -6.58
CA MET A 348 6.86 -3.10 -6.45
C MET A 348 7.34 -3.53 -5.05
N PHE A 349 6.50 -3.37 -4.02
CA PHE A 349 6.89 -3.61 -2.62
C PHE A 349 5.97 -4.56 -1.82
N SER A 350 4.96 -5.19 -2.43
CA SER A 350 4.12 -6.15 -1.70
C SER A 350 3.79 -7.43 -2.50
N SER A 351 4.27 -8.55 -1.99
CA SER A 351 3.75 -9.87 -2.34
C SER A 351 2.39 -10.09 -1.66
N SER A 352 1.31 -9.46 -2.13
CA SER A 352 -0.03 -9.94 -1.75
C SER A 352 -1.20 -9.41 -2.60
N ARG A 353 -1.66 -10.23 -3.54
CA ARG A 353 -3.06 -10.25 -4.00
C ARG A 353 -4.08 -10.30 -2.82
N GLN A 354 -3.63 -10.68 -1.60
CA GLN A 354 -4.47 -10.69 -0.40
C GLN A 354 -4.66 -9.31 0.26
N CYS A 355 -3.89 -8.26 -0.08
CA CYS A 355 -4.07 -6.92 0.51
C CYS A 355 -5.31 -6.22 -0.08
N GLY A 356 -5.44 -6.21 -1.41
CA GLY A 356 -6.59 -5.62 -2.11
C GLY A 356 -7.91 -6.34 -1.81
N ALA A 357 -7.91 -7.68 -1.83
CA ALA A 357 -9.09 -8.47 -1.49
C ALA A 357 -9.62 -8.19 -0.07
N LYS A 358 -8.73 -7.95 0.91
CA LYS A 358 -9.12 -7.58 2.28
C LYS A 358 -9.85 -6.23 2.33
N TRP A 359 -9.40 -5.25 1.55
CA TRP A 359 -10.06 -3.94 1.49
C TRP A 359 -11.40 -3.97 0.77
N VAL A 360 -11.54 -4.79 -0.28
CA VAL A 360 -12.84 -5.06 -0.91
C VAL A 360 -13.77 -5.70 0.11
N LEU A 361 -13.32 -6.73 0.83
CA LEU A 361 -14.10 -7.38 1.88
C LEU A 361 -14.48 -6.40 3.00
N TYR A 362 -13.59 -5.51 3.44
CA TYR A 362 -13.92 -4.48 4.41
C TYR A 362 -14.87 -3.42 3.84
N GLY A 363 -14.73 -3.01 2.58
CA GLY A 363 -15.66 -2.08 1.94
C GLY A 363 -17.08 -2.63 1.85
N VAL A 364 -17.21 -3.92 1.58
CA VAL A 364 -18.50 -4.62 1.42
C VAL A 364 -19.12 -4.99 2.77
N PHE A 365 -18.35 -5.49 3.74
CA PHE A 365 -18.90 -6.03 4.99
C PHE A 365 -18.69 -5.12 6.22
N ALA A 366 -17.77 -4.16 6.14
CA ALA A 366 -17.41 -3.28 7.26
C ALA A 366 -16.96 -1.86 6.82
N PRO A 367 -17.77 -1.12 6.03
CA PRO A 367 -17.45 0.23 5.56
C PRO A 367 -17.10 1.22 6.70
N GLU A 368 -17.64 1.01 7.90
CA GLU A 368 -17.31 1.75 9.12
C GLU A 368 -15.83 1.67 9.51
N VAL A 369 -15.15 0.55 9.21
CA VAL A 369 -13.71 0.37 9.45
C VAL A 369 -12.91 1.22 8.47
N VAL A 370 -13.38 1.36 7.24
CA VAL A 370 -12.77 2.20 6.21
C VAL A 370 -12.93 3.67 6.56
N VAL A 371 -14.14 4.08 7.00
CA VAL A 371 -14.41 5.43 7.54
C VAL A 371 -13.52 5.75 8.73
N ALA A 372 -13.40 4.83 9.69
CA ALA A 372 -12.54 5.01 10.85
C ALA A 372 -11.06 5.15 10.46
N THR A 373 -10.61 4.45 9.41
CA THR A 373 -9.26 4.59 8.87
C THR A 373 -9.05 5.96 8.21
N ALA A 374 -10.01 6.42 7.40
CA ALA A 374 -9.96 7.74 6.81
C ALA A 374 -9.92 8.84 7.89
N ALA A 375 -10.72 8.68 8.94
CA ALA A 375 -10.75 9.59 10.09
C ALA A 375 -9.42 9.56 10.86
N ALA A 376 -8.79 8.38 11.02
CA ALA A 376 -7.47 8.25 11.64
C ALA A 376 -6.42 9.05 10.87
N GLN A 377 -6.38 8.89 9.56
CA GLN A 377 -5.46 9.62 8.70
C GLN A 377 -5.70 11.13 8.79
N PHE A 378 -6.95 11.57 8.72
CA PHE A 378 -7.31 12.98 8.80
C PHE A 378 -6.94 13.61 10.16
N ILE A 379 -7.28 12.94 11.27
CA ILE A 379 -7.02 13.43 12.63
C ILE A 379 -5.51 13.51 12.89
N VAL A 380 -4.76 12.46 12.53
CA VAL A 380 -3.31 12.41 12.71
C VAL A 380 -2.63 13.49 11.87
N ALA A 381 -3.02 13.65 10.61
CA ALA A 381 -2.47 14.68 9.73
C ALA A 381 -2.80 16.09 10.26
N SER A 382 -4.02 16.31 10.74
CA SER A 382 -4.44 17.59 11.35
C SER A 382 -3.68 17.91 12.64
N TRP A 383 -3.41 16.90 13.47
CA TRP A 383 -2.59 17.06 14.66
C TRP A 383 -1.14 17.40 14.29
N LEU A 384 -0.54 16.63 13.38
CA LEU A 384 0.83 16.84 12.93
C LEU A 384 1.03 18.23 12.31
N LYS A 385 0.06 18.71 11.52
CA LYS A 385 0.05 20.08 10.97
C LYS A 385 0.17 21.13 12.07
N ARG A 386 -0.60 20.98 13.16
CA ARG A 386 -0.57 21.93 14.29
C ARG A 386 0.78 21.91 15.01
N GLU A 387 1.37 20.73 15.20
CA GLU A 387 2.69 20.60 15.83
C GLU A 387 3.79 21.22 14.95
N ILE A 388 3.79 20.96 13.63
CA ILE A 388 4.75 21.56 12.70
C ILE A 388 4.63 23.09 12.68
N GLN A 389 3.40 23.62 12.67
CA GLN A 389 3.19 25.08 12.74
C GLN A 389 3.68 25.67 14.06
N ALA A 390 3.48 24.96 15.19
CA ALA A 390 3.98 25.39 16.48
C ALA A 390 5.53 25.39 16.52
N ASP A 391 6.16 24.40 15.90
CA ASP A 391 7.61 24.29 15.78
C ASP A 391 8.21 25.37 14.89
N ALA A 392 7.63 25.60 13.72
CA ALA A 392 8.05 26.64 12.77
C ALA A 392 7.92 28.05 13.39
N LYS A 393 6.80 28.32 14.08
CA LYS A 393 6.61 29.57 14.82
C LYS A 393 7.66 29.75 15.93
N ALA A 394 8.05 28.66 16.60
CA ALA A 394 9.09 28.71 17.63
C ALA A 394 10.48 29.01 17.05
N ARG A 395 10.74 28.62 15.79
CA ARG A 395 11.98 28.94 15.06
C ARG A 395 11.94 30.27 14.29
N GLN A 396 10.79 30.94 14.24
CA GLN A 396 10.56 32.13 13.39
C GLN A 396 10.75 31.84 11.89
N GLU A 397 10.41 30.62 11.47
CA GLU A 397 10.45 30.17 10.07
C GLU A 397 9.03 30.11 9.52
N ASP A 398 8.87 30.38 8.22
CA ASP A 398 7.63 30.06 7.50
C ASP A 398 7.60 28.55 7.26
N GLY A 399 6.86 27.84 8.12
CA GLY A 399 6.70 26.40 8.00
C GLY A 399 5.58 26.07 7.03
N ASP A 400 5.90 25.44 5.91
CA ASP A 400 4.90 24.93 4.97
C ASP A 400 4.25 23.62 5.47
N ALA A 401 3.50 23.73 6.56
CA ALA A 401 2.75 22.62 7.14
C ALA A 401 1.58 22.16 6.24
N GLU A 402 1.18 22.99 5.26
CA GLU A 402 0.17 22.68 4.25
C GLU A 402 0.68 21.56 3.33
N MET A 403 1.94 21.66 2.89
CA MET A 403 2.63 20.69 2.06
C MET A 403 2.78 19.30 2.71
N PHE A 404 3.12 19.26 4.00
CA PHE A 404 3.23 18.00 4.75
C PHE A 404 1.89 17.27 4.91
N LEU A 405 0.79 18.03 5.04
CA LEU A 405 -0.56 17.48 5.06
C LEU A 405 -0.89 16.78 3.73
N ARG A 406 -0.49 17.39 2.60
CA ARG A 406 -0.72 16.83 1.25
C ARG A 406 0.05 15.53 1.02
N CYS A 407 1.23 15.35 1.62
CA CYS A 407 2.01 14.12 1.48
C CYS A 407 1.52 12.96 2.39
N HIS A 408 0.58 13.22 3.31
CA HIS A 408 0.00 12.23 4.24
C HIS A 408 1.01 11.34 4.99
N GLY A 409 2.24 11.82 5.22
CA GLY A 409 3.24 11.12 6.02
C GLY A 409 3.94 9.95 5.31
N ARG A 410 3.98 9.92 3.97
CA ARG A 410 4.75 8.90 3.22
C ARG A 410 6.24 9.26 3.14
N PHE A 411 6.94 9.10 4.26
CA PHE A 411 8.38 9.33 4.35
C PHE A 411 9.11 8.02 4.57
N ALA A 412 9.97 7.66 3.63
CA ALA A 412 10.80 6.46 3.72
C ALA A 412 12.23 6.84 4.13
N ALA A 413 12.92 5.94 4.80
CA ALA A 413 14.31 6.14 5.18
C ALA A 413 15.09 4.83 5.13
N ASN A 414 16.38 4.92 4.85
CA ASN A 414 17.30 3.79 4.95
C ASN A 414 18.11 3.94 6.25
N VAL A 415 17.85 3.06 7.22
CA VAL A 415 18.55 3.09 8.51
C VAL A 415 19.86 2.31 8.39
N PRO A 416 21.01 2.88 8.80
CA PRO A 416 22.28 2.16 8.79
C PRO A 416 22.21 0.85 9.59
N GLY A 417 22.60 -0.27 8.97
CA GLY A 417 22.57 -1.60 9.60
C GLY A 417 21.22 -2.34 9.50
N VAL A 418 20.22 -1.75 8.84
CA VAL A 418 18.94 -2.40 8.52
C VAL A 418 18.86 -2.61 7.02
N GLU A 419 18.77 -3.86 6.56
CA GLU A 419 18.76 -4.21 5.12
C GLU A 419 17.52 -3.71 4.36
N LYS A 420 16.46 -3.29 5.06
CA LYS A 420 15.18 -2.91 4.46
C LYS A 420 14.86 -1.45 4.72
N THR A 421 14.30 -0.78 3.71
CA THR A 421 13.72 0.56 3.84
C THR A 421 12.66 0.58 4.94
N VAL A 422 12.76 1.54 5.84
CA VAL A 422 11.80 1.75 6.93
C VAL A 422 10.90 2.91 6.60
N THR A 423 9.74 2.98 7.24
CA THR A 423 8.87 4.15 7.13
C THR A 423 8.87 4.96 8.40
N VAL A 424 8.95 6.27 8.23
CA VAL A 424 8.95 7.25 9.31
C VAL A 424 7.50 7.51 9.72
N THR A 425 7.23 7.33 11.00
CA THR A 425 5.88 7.51 11.56
C THR A 425 5.57 9.01 11.73
N PRO A 426 4.30 9.39 11.96
CA PRO A 426 3.96 10.77 12.30
C PRO A 426 4.74 11.33 13.50
N GLU A 427 5.10 10.47 14.46
CA GLU A 427 5.95 10.87 15.59
C GLU A 427 7.40 11.10 15.17
N GLY A 428 7.91 10.32 14.20
CA GLY A 428 9.21 10.55 13.58
C GLY A 428 9.26 11.89 12.84
N ILE A 429 8.20 12.23 12.11
CA ILE A 429 8.08 13.53 11.42
C ILE A 429 7.97 14.68 12.42
N ARG A 430 7.23 14.52 13.51
CA ARG A 430 7.21 15.50 14.60
C ARG A 430 8.60 15.70 15.20
N LEU A 431 9.39 14.64 15.38
CA LEU A 431 10.77 14.75 15.88
C LEU A 431 11.66 15.54 14.90
N LEU A 432 11.56 15.27 13.60
CA LEU A 432 12.27 16.03 12.56
C LEU A 432 11.84 17.49 12.54
N SER A 433 10.54 17.75 12.62
CA SER A 433 9.96 19.08 12.78
C SER A 433 10.51 19.80 13.99
N PHE A 434 10.55 19.15 15.16
CA PHE A 434 11.03 19.75 16.38
C PHE A 434 12.50 20.19 16.27
N LEU A 435 13.31 19.42 15.53
CA LEU A 435 14.73 19.67 15.29
C LEU A 435 15.02 20.56 14.08
N GLY A 436 14.00 21.01 13.34
CA GLY A 436 14.18 21.85 12.14
C GLY A 436 14.83 21.08 10.97
N ARG A 437 14.60 19.77 10.89
CA ARG A 437 15.16 18.85 9.88
C ARG A 437 14.06 18.24 9.01
N LEU A 438 13.02 19.01 8.72
CA LEU A 438 12.01 18.56 7.77
C LEU A 438 12.58 18.60 6.35
N PRO A 439 12.38 17.55 5.54
CA PRO A 439 12.82 17.58 4.15
C PRO A 439 12.09 18.68 3.37
N GLN A 440 12.80 19.35 2.46
CA GLN A 440 12.16 20.23 1.50
C GLN A 440 11.49 19.38 0.42
N ILE A 441 10.26 19.72 0.07
CA ILE A 441 9.46 19.01 -0.92
C ILE A 441 9.18 20.02 -2.05
N ASP A 442 9.15 19.58 -3.30
CA ASP A 442 8.93 20.45 -4.46
C ASP A 442 7.44 20.79 -4.65
N GLN A 443 7.09 22.07 -4.54
CA GLN A 443 5.72 22.58 -4.56
C GLN A 443 4.96 22.41 -5.91
N PRO A 444 5.58 22.60 -7.09
CA PRO A 444 4.86 22.53 -8.36
C PRO A 444 4.32 21.14 -8.70
N GLN A 445 5.05 20.09 -8.33
CA GLN A 445 4.67 18.69 -8.62
C GLN A 445 3.44 18.23 -7.83
N ILE A 446 3.19 18.82 -6.65
CA ILE A 446 2.04 18.51 -5.79
C ILE A 446 0.81 19.30 -6.22
N GLU A 447 0.98 20.57 -6.59
CA GLU A 447 -0.14 21.45 -6.96
C GLU A 447 -0.81 21.02 -8.26
N ASP A 448 -0.04 20.57 -9.25
CA ASP A 448 -0.56 20.10 -10.54
C ASP A 448 -1.47 18.87 -10.38
N LYS A 449 -1.01 17.86 -9.63
CA LYS A 449 -1.79 16.64 -9.30
C LYS A 449 -3.03 16.94 -8.45
N SER A 450 -2.99 17.94 -7.58
CA SER A 450 -4.12 18.31 -6.72
C SER A 450 -5.28 18.97 -7.48
N LYS A 451 -5.01 19.61 -8.62
CA LYS A 451 -6.03 20.31 -9.44
C LYS A 451 -6.87 19.36 -10.30
N ALA A 452 -6.28 18.28 -10.82
CA ALA A 452 -7.05 17.25 -11.52
C ALA A 452 -7.97 16.44 -10.56
N ASP A 453 -7.56 16.33 -9.29
CA ASP A 453 -8.21 15.47 -8.30
C ASP A 453 -9.52 16.06 -7.71
N TRP A 454 -9.64 17.39 -7.55
CA TRP A 454 -10.86 17.99 -6.96
C TRP A 454 -12.09 17.86 -7.87
N MET A 455 -11.92 17.96 -9.20
CA MET A 455 -13.01 17.80 -10.17
C MET A 455 -13.53 16.36 -10.17
N ALA A 456 -12.61 15.38 -10.27
CA ALA A 456 -12.96 13.95 -10.22
C ALA A 456 -13.67 13.58 -8.92
N LYS A 457 -13.16 14.05 -7.76
CA LYS A 457 -13.81 13.84 -6.46
C LYS A 457 -15.21 14.43 -6.41
N SER A 458 -15.41 15.63 -6.96
CA SER A 458 -16.70 16.30 -6.98
C SER A 458 -17.72 15.53 -7.82
N ILE A 459 -17.33 15.09 -9.02
CA ILE A 459 -18.20 14.28 -9.90
C ILE A 459 -18.60 12.98 -9.21
N ILE A 460 -17.65 12.26 -8.59
CA ILE A 460 -17.95 11.00 -7.91
C ILE A 460 -18.87 11.23 -6.70
N CYS A 461 -18.66 12.29 -5.91
CA CYS A 461 -19.56 12.64 -4.81
C CYS A 461 -20.97 12.98 -5.29
N VAL A 462 -21.11 13.65 -6.43
CA VAL A 462 -22.42 13.94 -7.05
C VAL A 462 -23.09 12.65 -7.52
N GLN A 463 -22.37 11.77 -8.23
CA GLN A 463 -22.90 10.48 -8.69
C GLN A 463 -23.32 9.57 -7.52
N ALA A 464 -22.48 9.48 -6.48
CA ALA A 464 -22.79 8.71 -5.28
C ALA A 464 -23.98 9.34 -4.55
N GLY A 465 -23.99 10.67 -4.37
CA GLY A 465 -25.10 11.40 -3.76
C GLY A 465 -26.42 11.25 -4.52
N TRP A 466 -26.38 11.09 -5.85
CA TRP A 466 -27.56 10.87 -6.68
C TRP A 466 -28.31 9.59 -6.30
N MET A 467 -27.61 8.52 -5.90
CA MET A 467 -28.23 7.29 -5.40
C MET A 467 -29.06 7.55 -4.12
N VAL A 468 -28.51 8.34 -3.18
CA VAL A 468 -29.23 8.71 -1.95
C VAL A 468 -30.45 9.56 -2.29
N ILE A 469 -30.29 10.50 -3.23
CA ILE A 469 -31.39 11.35 -3.72
C ILE A 469 -32.49 10.50 -4.36
N GLN A 470 -32.16 9.50 -5.18
CA GLN A 470 -33.13 8.57 -5.74
C GLN A 470 -33.90 7.80 -4.66
N VAL A 471 -33.21 7.26 -3.66
CA VAL A 471 -33.85 6.54 -2.56
C VAL A 471 -34.76 7.47 -1.72
N LEU A 472 -34.35 8.72 -1.51
CA LEU A 472 -35.20 9.74 -0.86
C LEU A 472 -36.42 10.11 -1.71
N GLY A 473 -36.26 10.27 -3.03
CA GLY A 473 -37.36 10.54 -3.95
C GLY A 473 -38.41 9.41 -3.95
N ARG A 474 -37.94 8.15 -3.92
CA ARG A 474 -38.80 6.96 -3.75
C ARG A 474 -39.54 7.00 -2.41
N ALA A 475 -38.85 7.33 -1.32
CA ALA A 475 -39.44 7.45 0.02
C ALA A 475 -40.56 8.51 0.06
N ILE A 476 -40.32 9.68 -0.53
CA ILE A 476 -41.30 10.80 -0.58
C ILE A 476 -42.51 10.44 -1.44
N LYS A 477 -42.30 9.71 -2.55
CA LYS A 477 -43.37 9.24 -3.44
C LYS A 477 -44.09 7.98 -2.94
N HIS A 478 -43.76 7.52 -1.73
CA HIS A 478 -44.30 6.29 -1.15
C HIS A 478 -44.10 5.06 -2.06
N LEU A 479 -42.99 5.01 -2.80
CA LEU A 479 -42.60 3.84 -3.59
C LEU A 479 -41.82 2.85 -2.71
N PRO A 480 -41.91 1.54 -2.99
CA PRO A 480 -41.13 0.55 -2.26
C PRO A 480 -39.63 0.77 -2.51
N ILE A 481 -38.84 0.65 -1.45
CA ILE A 481 -37.38 0.74 -1.49
C ILE A 481 -36.83 -0.64 -1.16
N SER A 482 -36.01 -1.20 -2.04
CA SER A 482 -35.40 -2.51 -1.82
C SER A 482 -34.42 -2.49 -0.65
N LEU A 483 -34.23 -3.67 -0.05
CA LEU A 483 -33.21 -3.88 0.98
C LEU A 483 -31.80 -3.60 0.43
N LEU A 484 -31.57 -3.86 -0.86
CA LEU A 484 -30.32 -3.53 -1.55
C LEU A 484 -30.10 -2.02 -1.70
N GLU A 485 -31.12 -1.25 -2.08
CA GLU A 485 -31.03 0.23 -2.14
C GLU A 485 -30.72 0.82 -0.76
N ILE A 486 -31.36 0.32 0.30
CA ILE A 486 -31.10 0.74 1.69
C ILE A 486 -29.66 0.42 2.09
N ASN A 487 -29.20 -0.81 1.82
CA ASN A 487 -27.82 -1.21 2.10
C ASN A 487 -26.81 -0.34 1.33
N THR A 488 -27.08 -0.11 0.05
CA THR A 488 -26.24 0.72 -0.84
C THR A 488 -26.19 2.17 -0.36
N CYS A 489 -27.30 2.75 0.12
CA CYS A 489 -27.30 4.07 0.77
C CYS A 489 -26.38 4.15 1.98
N GLY A 490 -26.31 3.09 2.80
CA GLY A 490 -25.36 2.99 3.90
C GLY A 490 -23.90 3.02 3.43
N HIS A 491 -23.58 2.28 2.37
CA HIS A 491 -22.25 2.28 1.75
C HIS A 491 -21.91 3.63 1.12
N VAL A 492 -22.85 4.24 0.40
CA VAL A 492 -22.69 5.57 -0.21
C VAL A 492 -22.47 6.64 0.85
N ALA A 493 -23.21 6.63 1.96
CA ALA A 493 -22.99 7.56 3.06
C ALA A 493 -21.59 7.42 3.66
N CYS A 494 -21.12 6.18 3.87
CA CYS A 494 -19.75 5.92 4.31
C CYS A 494 -18.72 6.40 3.28
N ALA A 495 -18.96 6.17 1.99
CA ALA A 495 -18.11 6.63 0.90
C ALA A 495 -18.01 8.16 0.91
N LEU A 496 -19.13 8.89 0.95
CA LEU A 496 -19.15 10.36 1.02
C LEU A 496 -18.33 10.88 2.21
N VAL A 497 -18.47 10.27 3.40
CA VAL A 497 -17.65 10.62 4.57
C VAL A 497 -16.17 10.35 4.32
N ILE A 498 -15.80 9.23 3.70
CA ILE A 498 -14.41 8.94 3.31
C ILE A 498 -13.88 10.01 2.35
N TYR A 499 -14.64 10.39 1.32
CA TYR A 499 -14.25 11.43 0.37
C TYR A 499 -14.09 12.80 1.04
N LEU A 500 -14.95 13.14 2.00
CA LEU A 500 -14.81 14.37 2.79
C LEU A 500 -13.54 14.34 3.65
N LEU A 501 -13.25 13.23 4.31
CA LEU A 501 -12.06 13.07 5.15
C LEU A 501 -10.76 13.02 4.33
N TRP A 502 -10.83 12.56 3.08
CA TRP A 502 -9.72 12.51 2.13
C TRP A 502 -9.79 13.60 1.06
N TRP A 503 -10.53 14.69 1.31
CA TRP A 503 -10.70 15.75 0.33
C TRP A 503 -9.36 16.33 -0.12
N ASN A 504 -8.46 16.58 0.83
CA ASN A 504 -7.13 17.15 0.60
C ASN A 504 -6.03 16.10 0.36
N LYS A 505 -6.41 14.82 0.27
CA LYS A 505 -5.47 13.72 -0.01
C LYS A 505 -5.25 13.63 -1.52
N PRO A 506 -4.04 13.94 -2.05
CA PRO A 506 -3.79 13.87 -3.47
C PRO A 506 -3.92 12.43 -3.98
N LEU A 507 -4.54 12.29 -5.15
CA LEU A 507 -4.52 11.07 -5.95
C LEU A 507 -3.08 10.84 -6.43
N ASP A 508 -2.62 9.59 -6.36
CA ASP A 508 -1.44 9.14 -7.11
C ASP A 508 -0.06 9.74 -6.70
N VAL A 509 0.25 9.70 -5.40
CA VAL A 509 1.64 9.91 -4.93
C VAL A 509 2.45 8.65 -5.20
N GLN A 510 3.13 8.64 -6.36
CA GLN A 510 3.86 7.50 -6.93
C GLN A 510 5.23 7.22 -6.29
N VAL A 511 5.79 8.12 -5.47
CA VAL A 511 7.13 8.00 -4.90
C VAL A 511 7.10 8.46 -3.43
N PRO A 512 7.56 7.65 -2.44
CA PRO A 512 7.71 8.11 -1.08
C PRO A 512 8.87 9.10 -1.01
N THR A 513 8.73 10.15 -0.21
CA THR A 513 9.82 11.11 -0.01
C THR A 513 10.88 10.44 0.86
N PHE A 514 12.06 10.19 0.28
CA PHE A 514 13.17 9.58 0.99
C PHE A 514 13.96 10.60 1.80
N LEU A 515 14.24 10.28 3.06
CA LEU A 515 15.21 11.01 3.88
C LEU A 515 16.62 10.54 3.51
N ASN A 516 17.30 11.31 2.65
CA ASN A 516 18.61 10.96 2.08
C ASN A 516 19.77 11.83 2.59
N ASP A 517 19.54 12.74 3.53
CA ASP A 517 20.60 13.61 4.04
C ASP A 517 21.56 12.82 4.97
N GLU A 518 22.86 13.03 4.80
CA GLU A 518 23.90 12.47 5.69
C GLU A 518 23.69 12.93 7.14
N ASP A 519 23.14 14.12 7.34
CA ASP A 519 22.83 14.67 8.67
C ASP A 519 21.65 13.97 9.37
N ASP A 520 20.74 13.36 8.60
CA ASP A 520 19.56 12.66 9.12
C ASP A 520 19.90 11.25 9.60
N LYS A 521 21.05 10.69 9.18
CA LYS A 521 21.50 9.36 9.61
C LYS A 521 21.63 9.24 11.12
N ASP A 522 22.11 10.29 11.80
CA ASP A 522 22.23 10.34 13.26
C ASP A 522 20.85 10.22 13.92
N LEU A 523 19.86 10.97 13.40
CA LEU A 523 18.48 10.92 13.89
C LEU A 523 17.83 9.56 13.60
N LEU A 524 18.04 8.99 12.42
CA LEU A 524 17.51 7.69 12.04
C LEU A 524 18.05 6.56 12.93
N CYS A 525 19.33 6.62 13.33
CA CYS A 525 19.89 5.71 14.33
C CYS A 525 19.18 5.83 15.69
N LEU A 526 18.93 7.06 16.14
CA LEU A 526 18.19 7.31 17.38
C LEU A 526 16.73 6.81 17.27
N MET A 527 16.05 7.13 16.17
CA MET A 527 14.68 6.69 15.91
C MET A 527 14.58 5.16 15.95
N HIS A 528 15.56 4.46 15.35
CA HIS A 528 15.63 3.01 15.37
C HIS A 528 15.74 2.44 16.80
N LEU A 529 16.66 2.96 17.62
CA LEU A 529 16.84 2.54 19.01
C LEU A 529 15.58 2.75 19.88
N CYS A 530 14.84 3.82 19.61
CA CYS A 530 13.62 4.18 20.32
C CYS A 530 12.39 3.38 19.89
N SER A 531 12.40 2.85 18.67
CA SER A 531 11.25 2.18 18.05
C SER A 531 11.25 0.68 18.33
N SER A 532 10.05 0.08 18.32
CA SER A 532 9.82 -1.36 18.50
C SER A 532 10.60 -2.26 17.53
N MET A 533 11.12 -1.72 16.42
CA MET A 533 12.03 -2.42 15.51
C MET A 533 13.31 -2.92 16.19
N SER A 534 13.82 -2.18 17.19
CA SER A 534 14.97 -2.61 18.00
C SER A 534 14.57 -3.57 19.13
N SER A 535 13.27 -3.91 19.25
CA SER A 535 12.79 -4.70 20.39
C SER A 535 13.20 -6.16 20.28
N VAL A 536 13.75 -6.66 21.39
CA VAL A 536 13.97 -8.09 21.63
C VAL A 536 13.12 -8.43 22.84
N ASP A 537 12.27 -9.45 22.72
CA ASP A 537 11.32 -9.86 23.77
C ASP A 537 10.37 -8.71 24.22
N GLY A 538 10.04 -7.80 23.31
CA GLY A 538 9.19 -6.63 23.58
C GLY A 538 9.87 -5.49 24.37
N ILE A 539 11.21 -5.49 24.41
CA ILE A 539 12.04 -4.45 25.04
C ILE A 539 13.00 -3.84 24.01
N THR A 540 12.78 -2.57 23.66
CA THR A 540 13.66 -1.79 22.77
C THR A 540 15.03 -1.54 23.39
N ASP A 541 16.03 -1.32 22.52
CA ASP A 541 17.40 -1.09 22.97
C ASP A 541 17.48 0.17 23.85
N ILE A 542 16.77 1.26 23.50
CA ILE A 542 16.83 2.53 24.25
C ILE A 542 16.48 2.37 25.75
N ARG A 543 15.64 1.39 26.11
CA ARG A 543 15.27 1.13 27.51
C ARG A 543 16.43 0.69 28.40
N CYS A 544 17.58 0.33 27.81
CA CYS A 544 18.79 -0.03 28.53
C CYS A 544 19.78 1.14 28.66
N PHE A 545 19.53 2.29 28.02
CA PHE A 545 20.45 3.41 28.00
C PHE A 545 19.95 4.61 28.82
N VAL A 546 20.88 5.32 29.43
CA VAL A 546 20.67 6.59 30.13
C VAL A 546 21.42 7.70 29.40
N HIS A 547 20.85 8.90 29.34
CA HIS A 547 21.54 10.10 28.88
C HIS A 547 22.28 10.76 30.05
N VAL A 548 23.60 10.84 29.90
CA VAL A 548 24.57 11.38 30.87
C VAL A 548 25.02 12.74 30.36
N ALA A 549 24.73 13.81 31.11
CA ALA A 549 25.03 15.18 30.68
C ALA A 549 26.38 15.69 31.22
N ASN A 550 26.80 15.25 32.41
CA ASN A 550 28.01 15.69 33.11
C ASN A 550 28.77 14.48 33.71
N ASP A 551 30.04 14.66 34.07
CA ASP A 551 30.87 13.58 34.65
C ASP A 551 30.35 13.04 36.00
N ASP A 552 29.63 13.85 36.78
CA ASP A 552 29.00 13.44 38.04
C ASP A 552 27.91 12.36 37.87
N ASP A 553 27.39 12.21 36.65
CA ASP A 553 26.39 11.19 36.29
C ASP A 553 27.05 9.84 35.94
N GLU A 554 28.39 9.71 35.95
CA GLU A 554 29.10 8.43 35.70
C GLU A 554 28.69 7.33 36.68
N ARG A 555 28.33 7.68 37.92
CA ARG A 555 27.82 6.75 38.93
C ARG A 555 26.57 5.98 38.48
N LEU A 556 25.83 6.51 37.50
CA LEU A 556 24.63 5.86 36.94
C LEU A 556 24.98 4.73 35.95
N CYS A 557 26.25 4.61 35.54
CA CYS A 557 26.74 3.61 34.60
C CYS A 557 27.63 2.55 35.25
N LYS A 558 28.06 2.75 36.50
CA LYS A 558 28.93 1.81 37.24
C LYS A 558 28.07 0.86 38.10
N PRO A 559 28.45 -0.42 38.22
CA PRO A 559 27.85 -1.31 39.22
C PRO A 559 28.12 -0.76 40.64
N PRO A 560 27.23 -1.04 41.62
CA PRO A 560 27.43 -0.59 43.00
C PRO A 560 28.77 -1.09 43.52
N THR A 561 29.52 -0.24 44.24
CA THR A 561 30.74 -0.68 44.92
C THR A 561 30.39 -1.39 46.24
N ASP A 562 31.21 -2.33 46.71
CA ASP A 562 30.96 -3.11 47.94
C ASP A 562 30.68 -2.22 49.18
N ARG A 563 31.15 -0.96 49.19
CA ARG A 563 30.86 0.03 50.23
C ARG A 563 29.43 0.61 50.17
N GLU A 564 28.84 0.72 48.99
CA GLU A 564 27.45 1.15 48.80
C GLU A 564 26.47 0.00 49.12
N SER A 565 26.89 -1.25 48.91
CA SER A 565 26.16 -2.46 49.32
C SER A 565 26.17 -2.65 50.84
N ALA A 566 27.30 -2.36 51.51
CA ALA A 566 27.46 -2.47 52.95
C ALA A 566 26.75 -1.36 53.75
N ALA A 567 26.51 -0.19 53.16
CA ALA A 567 25.73 0.88 53.79
C ALA A 567 24.22 0.54 53.92
N GLY A 568 23.75 -0.55 53.31
CA GLY A 568 22.38 -1.03 53.36
C GLY A 568 22.11 -2.18 54.34
N GLU A 569 23.11 -2.68 55.07
CA GLU A 569 22.94 -3.83 55.98
C GLU A 569 22.44 -3.47 57.40
N GLY A 570 22.16 -2.18 57.66
CA GLY A 570 21.51 -1.74 58.89
C GLY A 570 20.23 -0.99 58.58
N THR A 571 19.09 -1.54 59.01
CA THR A 571 17.70 -1.04 58.89
C THR A 571 16.93 -1.51 57.65
N GLY A 572 15.74 -2.07 57.89
CA GLY A 572 14.99 -2.90 56.95
C GLY A 572 14.69 -2.24 55.61
N ALA A 573 14.72 -3.06 54.54
CA ALA A 573 14.30 -2.77 53.16
C ALA A 573 13.86 -1.32 52.93
N THR A 574 14.82 -0.42 52.68
CA THR A 574 14.56 1.00 52.46
C THR A 574 13.80 1.16 51.14
N ARG A 575 12.48 1.03 51.22
CA ARG A 575 11.54 1.18 50.12
C ARG A 575 11.66 2.60 49.57
N SER A 576 12.48 2.76 48.54
CA SER A 576 12.78 4.07 47.99
C SER A 576 11.59 4.51 47.14
N GLN A 577 11.01 5.66 47.49
CA GLN A 577 9.96 6.27 46.69
C GLN A 577 10.60 6.89 45.45
N LEU A 578 10.18 6.44 44.27
CA LEU A 578 10.58 6.97 42.98
C LEU A 578 9.40 7.69 42.35
N THR A 579 9.46 9.01 42.27
CA THR A 579 8.55 9.76 41.41
C THR A 579 9.14 9.78 40.01
N THR A 580 8.45 9.22 39.02
CA THR A 580 8.86 9.32 37.63
C THR A 580 7.78 9.95 36.77
N TYR A 581 8.24 10.71 35.78
CA TYR A 581 7.45 11.34 34.75
C TYR A 581 7.71 10.57 33.47
N LEU A 582 6.84 9.61 33.15
CA LEU A 582 6.97 8.83 31.92
C LEU A 582 6.73 9.74 30.72
N SER A 583 7.56 9.60 29.70
CA SER A 583 7.39 10.29 28.41
C SER A 583 5.98 10.08 27.88
N ILE A 584 5.33 11.16 27.45
CA ILE A 584 3.93 11.18 27.01
C ILE A 584 3.66 10.18 25.85
N GLY A 585 4.67 9.94 25.00
CA GLY A 585 4.59 9.00 23.88
C GLY A 585 4.86 7.53 24.25
N SER A 586 5.46 7.28 25.42
CA SER A 586 5.98 5.96 25.78
C SER A 586 4.88 4.93 26.09
N PRO A 587 5.04 3.65 25.68
CA PRO A 587 4.22 2.52 26.14
C PRO A 587 4.10 2.46 27.67
N GLY A 588 5.09 2.98 28.40
CA GLY A 588 5.07 3.07 29.85
C GLY A 588 3.90 3.87 30.41
N THR A 589 3.37 4.87 29.71
CA THR A 589 2.18 5.60 30.18
C THR A 589 0.94 4.71 30.32
N ARG A 590 0.86 3.62 29.55
CA ARG A 590 -0.26 2.67 29.54
C ARG A 590 -0.09 1.56 30.56
N ASN A 591 1.13 1.04 30.65
CA ASN A 591 1.48 -0.03 31.57
C ASN A 591 2.85 0.24 32.20
N PRO A 592 2.91 1.13 33.20
CA PRO A 592 4.15 1.48 33.86
C PRO A 592 4.87 0.28 34.46
N SER A 593 4.11 -0.68 35.01
CA SER A 593 4.66 -1.88 35.64
C SER A 593 5.42 -2.76 34.63
N HIS A 594 4.87 -2.95 33.44
CA HIS A 594 5.53 -3.70 32.37
C HIS A 594 6.69 -2.92 31.75
N PHE A 595 6.59 -1.59 31.68
CA PHE A 595 7.68 -0.76 31.18
C PHE A 595 8.88 -0.78 32.13
N LEU A 596 8.66 -0.74 33.45
CA LEU A 596 9.69 -0.74 34.48
C LEU A 596 10.04 -2.14 35.02
N GLY A 597 9.29 -3.20 34.69
CA GLY A 597 9.62 -4.59 35.07
C GLY A 597 9.38 -4.97 36.53
N PHE A 598 8.65 -4.17 37.31
CA PHE A 598 8.43 -4.43 38.73
C PHE A 598 6.99 -4.95 39.01
N PRO A 599 6.82 -6.13 39.65
CA PRO A 599 5.54 -6.82 39.71
C PRO A 599 4.51 -6.30 40.73
N GLU A 600 4.86 -5.41 41.66
CA GLU A 600 3.93 -4.94 42.70
C GLU A 600 4.17 -3.47 43.06
N VAL A 601 3.53 -2.55 42.33
CA VAL A 601 3.56 -1.11 42.66
C VAL A 601 2.19 -0.65 43.15
N TRP A 602 2.16 -0.02 44.32
CA TRP A 602 1.06 0.84 44.74
C TRP A 602 1.28 2.22 44.13
N LEU A 603 0.41 2.63 43.20
CA LEU A 603 0.44 3.97 42.61
C LEU A 603 -0.27 4.95 43.55
N GLU A 604 0.45 5.98 43.99
CA GLU A 604 -0.16 7.16 44.61
C GLU A 604 -0.07 8.34 43.63
N PRO A 605 -1.17 9.10 43.40
CA PRO A 605 -1.10 10.37 42.69
C PRO A 605 -0.15 11.31 43.42
N ASP A 606 0.77 11.97 42.70
CA ASP A 606 1.64 12.97 43.33
C ASP A 606 0.79 14.18 43.77
N PRO A 607 0.69 14.54 45.06
CA PRO A 607 -0.27 15.56 45.51
C PRO A 607 -0.03 16.97 44.95
N GLY A 608 1.10 17.20 44.26
CA GLY A 608 1.59 18.53 43.94
C GLY A 608 1.96 19.29 45.21
N GLN A 609 2.98 20.14 45.15
CA GLN A 609 3.20 21.08 46.25
C GLN A 609 2.00 22.05 46.33
N GLY A 610 1.09 21.81 47.27
CA GLY A 610 0.15 22.81 47.77
C GLY A 610 -1.29 22.81 47.26
N THR A 611 -1.76 21.85 46.45
CA THR A 611 -3.18 21.83 46.02
C THR A 611 -4.03 20.90 46.87
N LYS A 612 -4.95 21.43 47.67
CA LYS A 612 -5.92 20.70 48.53
C LYS A 612 -6.94 19.85 47.75
N ASN A 613 -6.79 19.68 46.44
CA ASN A 613 -7.75 18.97 45.61
C ASN A 613 -7.04 17.80 44.88
N PRO A 614 -7.18 16.55 45.36
CA PRO A 614 -6.53 15.37 44.76
C PRO A 614 -6.93 15.14 43.29
N HIS A 615 -8.06 15.70 42.84
CA HIS A 615 -8.48 15.68 41.43
C HIS A 615 -7.71 16.66 40.53
N ALA A 616 -7.10 17.72 41.09
CA ALA A 616 -6.24 18.63 40.35
C ALA A 616 -4.80 18.09 40.22
N ALA A 617 -4.34 17.32 41.21
CA ALA A 617 -3.04 16.63 41.24
C ALA A 617 -2.92 15.56 40.12
N ALA A 618 -4.01 14.88 39.80
CA ALA A 618 -4.10 13.91 38.69
C ALA A 618 -3.98 14.53 37.28
N LYS A 619 -3.85 15.86 37.16
CA LYS A 619 -3.58 16.53 35.86
C LYS A 619 -2.15 16.31 35.35
N ASN A 620 -1.22 15.96 36.24
CA ASN A 620 0.16 15.68 35.86
C ASN A 620 0.34 14.15 35.73
N ASN A 621 0.95 13.68 34.64
CA ASN A 621 1.37 12.28 34.42
C ASN A 621 2.46 11.79 35.40
N ALA A 622 2.55 12.43 36.57
CA ALA A 622 3.49 12.18 37.64
C ALA A 622 2.89 11.12 38.56
N PHE A 623 3.38 9.91 38.41
CA PHE A 623 2.99 8.82 39.29
C PHE A 623 4.13 8.57 40.28
N ARG A 624 3.78 8.38 41.55
CA ARG A 624 4.74 7.94 42.56
C ARG A 624 4.76 6.42 42.60
N TYR A 625 5.94 5.84 42.37
CA TYR A 625 6.20 4.40 42.37
C TYR A 625 7.05 4.06 43.58
N ASN A 626 6.68 3.02 44.33
CA ASN A 626 7.48 2.51 45.46
C ASN A 626 8.12 1.19 45.05
N PHE A 627 9.46 1.10 45.03
CA PHE A 627 10.16 -0.14 44.73
C PHE A 627 11.44 -0.34 45.55
N ASP A 628 11.95 -1.57 45.51
CA ASP A 628 13.21 -1.98 46.12
C ASP A 628 14.34 -1.81 45.09
N LEU A 629 15.39 -1.06 45.45
CA LEU A 629 16.52 -0.73 44.58
C LEU A 629 17.64 -1.79 44.62
N ASN A 630 17.48 -2.86 45.42
CA ASN A 630 18.61 -3.72 45.79
C ASN A 630 19.10 -4.73 44.71
N SER A 631 18.55 -4.81 43.48
CA SER A 631 19.15 -5.48 42.29
C SER A 631 18.21 -5.54 41.06
N PRO A 632 18.68 -5.60 39.77
CA PRO A 632 19.67 -6.60 39.33
C PRO A 632 20.84 -6.10 38.44
N PRO A 633 21.92 -6.91 38.32
CA PRO A 633 23.10 -6.64 37.49
C PRO A 633 22.80 -6.60 35.99
N ILE A 634 23.69 -5.99 35.21
CA ILE A 634 23.65 -6.00 33.72
C ILE A 634 23.54 -7.45 33.23
N SER A 635 22.57 -7.74 32.35
CA SER A 635 22.40 -9.09 31.80
C SER A 635 23.68 -9.54 31.06
N ALA A 636 24.00 -10.84 31.07
CA ALA A 636 25.11 -11.38 30.27
C ALA A 636 24.97 -11.00 28.78
N SER A 637 23.74 -10.95 28.25
CA SER A 637 23.44 -10.47 26.89
C SER A 637 23.78 -8.99 26.64
N CYS A 638 23.85 -8.16 27.69
CA CYS A 638 24.22 -6.76 27.60
C CYS A 638 25.69 -6.49 27.97
N SER A 639 26.42 -7.50 28.46
CA SER A 639 27.84 -7.38 28.82
C SER A 639 28.73 -7.03 27.63
N THR A 640 28.31 -7.38 26.40
CA THR A 640 28.97 -7.06 25.13
C THR A 640 28.88 -5.58 24.76
N TYR A 641 27.89 -4.84 25.26
CA TYR A 641 27.85 -3.37 25.12
C TYR A 641 28.75 -2.68 26.15
N GLY A 642 29.23 -3.41 27.17
CA GLY A 642 29.87 -2.91 28.37
C GLY A 642 31.39 -2.84 28.35
N THR A 643 32.07 -3.08 27.23
CA THR A 643 33.53 -2.87 27.14
C THR A 643 33.85 -1.46 26.63
N PRO A 644 34.47 -0.59 27.46
CA PRO A 644 34.90 0.75 27.07
C PRO A 644 35.81 0.73 25.84
N PRO A 645 35.76 1.78 25.00
CA PRO A 645 35.50 3.15 25.44
C PRO A 645 34.21 3.77 24.87
N TYR A 646 33.32 4.24 25.75
CA TYR A 646 32.27 5.24 25.41
C TYR A 646 32.87 6.65 25.24
N THR A 647 34.04 6.77 24.64
CA THR A 647 34.74 8.05 24.48
C THR A 647 33.89 8.99 23.62
N GLY A 648 33.48 10.12 24.21
CA GLY A 648 32.68 11.15 23.52
C GLY A 648 31.19 10.82 23.36
N MET A 649 30.66 9.82 24.08
CA MET A 649 29.23 9.47 24.03
C MET A 649 28.50 9.88 25.33
N SER A 650 27.35 10.53 25.18
CA SER A 650 26.41 10.90 26.24
C SER A 650 25.34 9.82 26.49
N LEU A 651 25.01 9.00 25.48
CA LEU A 651 24.11 7.87 25.62
C LEU A 651 24.90 6.63 26.04
N ARG A 652 24.70 6.17 27.28
CA ARG A 652 25.49 5.09 27.90
C ARG A 652 24.60 4.02 28.50
N HIS A 653 25.09 2.79 28.57
CA HIS A 653 24.31 1.71 29.16
C HIS A 653 24.08 2.00 30.65
N SER A 654 22.82 1.97 31.08
CA SER A 654 22.44 2.26 32.46
C SER A 654 22.83 1.11 33.38
N ARG A 655 23.05 1.40 34.67
CA ARG A 655 23.08 0.40 35.74
C ARG A 655 21.76 -0.37 35.88
N TYR A 656 20.66 0.19 35.35
CA TYR A 656 19.35 -0.44 35.30
C TYR A 656 19.08 -0.99 33.90
N CYS A 657 19.01 -2.32 33.76
CA CYS A 657 18.75 -3.00 32.49
C CYS A 657 17.41 -3.75 32.53
N ARG A 658 16.45 -3.33 31.69
CA ARG A 658 15.09 -3.91 31.67
C ARG A 658 15.05 -5.39 31.25
N ARG A 659 16.03 -5.86 30.48
CA ARG A 659 16.14 -7.25 29.99
C ARG A 659 16.45 -8.28 31.09
N VAL A 660 16.84 -7.84 32.28
CA VAL A 660 17.23 -8.72 33.39
C VAL A 660 16.02 -9.22 34.19
N PHE A 661 14.86 -8.59 34.02
CA PHE A 661 13.71 -8.87 34.87
C PHE A 661 13.03 -10.21 34.52
N PRO A 662 12.53 -10.95 35.54
CA PRO A 662 11.96 -12.29 35.34
C PRO A 662 10.71 -12.37 34.45
N ASP A 663 10.04 -11.23 34.20
CA ASP A 663 8.87 -11.16 33.32
C ASP A 663 9.27 -11.05 31.84
N ALA A 664 10.45 -10.48 31.56
CA ALA A 664 11.04 -10.43 30.23
C ALA A 664 11.66 -11.78 29.82
N SER A 665 12.35 -12.45 30.75
CA SER A 665 13.06 -13.70 30.51
C SER A 665 12.17 -14.94 30.38
N LYS A 666 10.86 -14.84 30.63
CA LYS A 666 9.89 -15.95 30.48
C LYS A 666 9.31 -16.08 29.08
N SER A 667 9.51 -15.09 28.22
CA SER A 667 9.03 -15.11 26.82
C SER A 667 9.93 -15.93 25.88
N THR A 668 11.11 -16.31 26.36
CA THR A 668 12.10 -17.09 25.61
C THR A 668 11.67 -18.55 25.57
N SER A 669 11.12 -18.99 24.44
CA SER A 669 11.13 -20.41 24.10
C SER A 669 12.59 -20.83 23.91
N ALA A 670 12.97 -22.00 24.42
CA ALA A 670 14.36 -22.50 24.45
C ALA A 670 15.00 -22.64 23.05
N GLU A 671 14.25 -22.43 21.98
CA GLU A 671 14.63 -22.60 20.58
C GLU A 671 15.16 -21.31 19.92
N GLN A 672 15.09 -20.16 20.59
CA GLN A 672 15.52 -18.85 20.08
C GLN A 672 16.65 -18.18 20.89
N GLN A 673 17.33 -18.94 21.78
CA GLN A 673 18.56 -18.44 22.38
C GLN A 673 19.65 -18.35 21.29
N PRO A 674 20.18 -17.16 20.97
CA PRO A 674 21.26 -17.05 20.01
C PRO A 674 22.50 -17.74 20.58
N ASP A 675 23.20 -18.45 19.70
CA ASP A 675 24.43 -19.15 20.00
C ASP A 675 25.44 -18.20 20.68
N PRO A 676 25.89 -18.49 21.92
CA PRO A 676 26.86 -17.67 22.64
C PRO A 676 28.22 -17.56 21.94
N THR A 677 28.45 -18.31 20.85
CA THR A 677 29.66 -18.23 20.02
C THR A 677 29.57 -17.24 18.85
N SER A 678 28.41 -16.61 18.58
CA SER A 678 28.29 -15.56 17.55
C SER A 678 28.87 -14.22 18.06
N SER A 679 30.13 -13.97 17.72
CA SER A 679 30.94 -12.85 18.21
C SER A 679 30.66 -11.49 17.54
N GLN A 680 29.43 -11.23 17.04
CA GLN A 680 29.10 -9.91 16.48
C GLN A 680 28.21 -9.10 17.44
N PRO A 681 28.60 -7.86 17.82
CA PRO A 681 27.74 -6.99 18.60
C PRO A 681 26.50 -6.60 17.78
N ARG A 682 25.29 -6.81 18.34
CA ARG A 682 24.02 -6.51 17.64
C ARG A 682 23.86 -5.01 17.32
N LEU A 683 24.51 -4.14 18.08
CA LEU A 683 24.53 -2.70 17.83
C LEU A 683 25.97 -2.27 17.56
N SER A 684 26.22 -1.71 16.37
CA SER A 684 27.55 -1.20 16.05
C SER A 684 27.89 0.03 16.90
N THR A 685 29.17 0.18 17.29
CA THR A 685 29.65 1.35 18.02
C THR A 685 29.38 2.66 17.27
N SER A 686 29.43 2.61 15.92
CA SER A 686 29.07 3.73 15.04
C SER A 686 27.60 4.13 15.14
N THR A 687 26.67 3.16 15.19
CA THR A 687 25.23 3.42 15.34
C THR A 687 24.92 4.07 16.69
N LEU A 688 25.58 3.59 17.76
CA LEU A 688 25.40 4.16 19.10
C LEU A 688 25.97 5.58 19.21
N LEU A 689 27.14 5.83 18.62
CA LEU A 689 27.73 7.18 18.56
C LEU A 689 26.82 8.16 17.81
N ALA A 690 26.30 7.75 16.65
CA ALA A 690 25.37 8.52 15.84
C ALA A 690 24.10 8.88 16.62
N ALA A 691 23.49 7.89 17.29
CA ALA A 691 22.34 8.10 18.15
C ALA A 691 22.65 8.99 19.37
N SER A 692 23.86 8.90 19.93
CA SER A 692 24.31 9.76 21.02
C SER A 692 24.37 11.23 20.59
N ARG A 693 24.95 11.53 19.41
CA ARG A 693 24.97 12.89 18.85
C ARG A 693 23.57 13.44 18.61
N ALA A 694 22.67 12.63 18.06
CA ALA A 694 21.27 13.02 17.88
C ALA A 694 20.56 13.30 19.21
N THR A 695 20.88 12.51 20.24
CA THR A 695 20.32 12.69 21.59
C THR A 695 20.77 14.02 22.22
N ASP A 696 22.04 14.40 22.06
CA ASP A 696 22.55 15.68 22.55
C ASP A 696 21.87 16.87 21.86
N ARG A 697 21.69 16.79 20.53
CA ARG A 697 20.92 17.78 19.76
C ARG A 697 19.48 17.88 20.27
N LEU A 698 18.81 16.75 20.51
CA LEU A 698 17.46 16.71 21.08
C LEU A 698 17.37 17.32 22.47
N ARG A 699 18.35 17.04 23.33
CA ARG A 699 18.43 17.62 24.68
C ARG A 699 18.66 19.12 24.64
N ALA A 700 19.55 19.60 23.76
CA ALA A 700 19.79 21.03 23.56
C ALA A 700 18.51 21.75 23.09
N ALA A 701 17.77 21.16 22.13
CA ALA A 701 16.49 21.69 21.66
C ALA A 701 15.40 21.67 22.76
N CYS A 702 15.42 20.71 23.68
CA CYS A 702 14.52 20.70 24.83
C CYS A 702 14.82 21.82 25.84
N THR A 703 16.06 22.32 25.90
CA THR A 703 16.42 23.46 26.77
C THR A 703 15.75 24.75 26.31
N SER A 704 15.60 24.96 25.00
CA SER A 704 14.87 26.12 24.45
C SER A 704 13.35 25.95 24.55
N ARG A 705 12.84 24.72 24.69
CA ARG A 705 11.39 24.41 24.79
C ARG A 705 11.10 23.41 25.92
N PRO A 706 11.17 23.83 27.19
CA PRO A 706 11.12 22.93 28.36
C PRO A 706 9.80 22.14 28.49
N ALA A 707 8.69 22.63 27.92
CA ALA A 707 7.42 21.90 27.87
C ALA A 707 7.51 20.55 27.12
N TYR A 708 8.45 20.41 26.16
CA TYR A 708 8.65 19.20 25.37
C TYR A 708 9.64 18.23 26.02
N LYS A 709 10.33 18.65 27.10
CA LYS A 709 11.29 17.80 27.81
C LYS A 709 10.62 16.53 28.34
N ALA A 710 9.44 16.65 28.96
CA ALA A 710 8.67 15.51 29.45
C ALA A 710 8.00 14.69 28.32
N TYR A 711 8.02 15.19 27.09
CA TYR A 711 7.54 14.45 25.93
C TYR A 711 8.62 13.47 25.43
N TYR A 712 9.88 13.91 25.32
CA TYR A 712 10.98 13.09 24.80
C TYR A 712 11.77 12.34 25.88
N PHE A 713 11.84 12.90 27.09
CA PHE A 713 12.63 12.35 28.19
C PHE A 713 11.76 11.95 29.37
N THR A 714 12.07 10.77 29.91
CA THR A 714 11.60 10.31 31.21
C THR A 714 12.66 10.66 32.24
N PHE A 715 12.30 11.40 33.29
CA PHE A 715 13.22 11.69 34.39
C PHE A 715 12.94 10.78 35.58
N VAL A 716 14.03 10.27 36.15
CA VAL A 716 14.03 9.41 37.32
C VAL A 716 15.09 9.92 38.30
N PRO A 717 14.72 10.44 39.49
CA PRO A 717 15.70 11.08 40.40
C PRO A 717 16.91 10.22 40.75
N GLN A 718 16.72 8.90 40.94
CA GLN A 718 17.80 7.96 41.28
C GLN A 718 18.46 7.27 40.06
N LEU A 719 17.91 7.39 38.85
CA LEU A 719 18.37 6.65 37.66
C LEU A 719 18.77 7.56 36.48
N GLY A 720 18.49 8.86 36.55
CA GLY A 720 18.85 9.85 35.53
C GLY A 720 17.76 10.09 34.48
N HIS A 721 18.19 10.51 33.30
CA HIS A 721 17.30 10.84 32.18
C HIS A 721 17.30 9.70 31.15
N PHE A 722 16.12 9.17 30.86
CA PHE A 722 15.90 8.15 29.84
C PHE A 722 15.17 8.76 28.67
N LEU A 723 15.39 8.23 27.46
CA LEU A 723 14.56 8.60 26.32
C LEU A 723 13.26 7.80 26.34
N GLY A 724 12.19 8.44 25.89
CA GLY A 724 10.92 7.77 25.65
C GLY A 724 11.06 6.76 24.52
N GLU A 725 10.60 5.55 24.76
CA GLU A 725 10.37 4.57 23.70
C GLU A 725 9.15 5.01 22.90
N THR A 726 9.37 5.49 21.69
CA THR A 726 8.31 5.93 20.78
C THR A 726 8.62 5.30 19.43
N ASP A 727 7.60 4.75 18.76
CA ASP A 727 7.74 4.23 17.40
C ASP A 727 7.90 5.40 16.43
N TYR A 728 9.14 5.85 16.21
CA TYR A 728 9.51 6.86 15.23
C TYR A 728 9.70 6.27 13.83
N VAL A 729 10.14 5.01 13.74
CA VAL A 729 10.32 4.25 12.50
C VAL A 729 9.76 2.84 12.64
N VAL A 730 9.20 2.31 11.55
CA VAL A 730 8.65 0.95 11.50
C VAL A 730 9.15 0.22 10.25
N SER A 731 9.43 -1.09 10.40
CA SER A 731 9.90 -2.00 9.34
C SER A 731 8.86 -2.06 8.20
N PRO A 732 9.19 -2.41 6.94
CA PRO A 732 8.26 -2.33 5.80
C PRO A 732 7.20 -3.42 5.86
N ARG A 733 6.32 -3.20 6.80
CA ARG A 733 4.90 -3.40 6.75
C ARG A 733 4.43 -2.04 7.22
N LEU A 734 4.26 -1.07 6.33
CA LEU A 734 3.17 -0.14 6.57
C LEU A 734 1.94 -0.84 6.06
N PRO A 735 1.21 -1.57 6.92
CA PRO A 735 -0.17 -1.76 6.63
C PRO A 735 -0.77 -0.35 6.65
N ASN A 736 -1.34 0.08 5.52
CA ASN A 736 -2.59 0.84 5.64
C ASN A 736 -3.63 0.03 6.47
N LEU A 737 -3.39 -1.24 6.75
CA LEU A 737 -4.28 -2.16 7.43
C LEU A 737 -4.37 -1.92 8.95
N PRO A 738 -5.60 -1.84 9.49
CA PRO A 738 -5.81 -2.13 10.89
C PRO A 738 -5.41 -3.60 11.17
N SER A 739 -4.41 -3.82 12.03
CA SER A 739 -4.27 -5.14 12.66
C SER A 739 -5.46 -5.36 13.60
N LEU A 740 -6.23 -6.43 13.41
CA LEU A 740 -7.38 -6.79 14.25
C LEU A 740 -6.98 -7.03 15.72
N HIS A 741 -5.71 -7.36 15.98
CA HIS A 741 -5.20 -7.60 17.34
C HIS A 741 -5.24 -6.36 18.24
N ASN A 742 -5.47 -5.15 17.70
CA ASN A 742 -5.59 -3.93 18.50
C ASN A 742 -6.47 -2.79 17.92
N LEU A 743 -7.13 -3.00 16.77
CA LEU A 743 -7.78 -1.93 15.98
C LEU A 743 -6.81 -0.75 15.85
N SER A 744 -5.70 -0.96 15.15
CA SER A 744 -4.58 -0.03 14.94
C SER A 744 -4.98 1.22 14.14
N LEU A 745 -5.94 1.97 14.68
CA LEU A 745 -6.35 3.29 14.29
C LEU A 745 -5.28 4.26 14.82
N GLY A 746 -4.17 4.36 14.07
CA GLY A 746 -3.04 5.24 14.33
C GLY A 746 -2.02 4.71 15.35
N GLN A 747 -0.74 4.77 15.00
CA GLN A 747 0.39 4.61 15.94
C GLN A 747 0.55 5.79 16.90
N VAL A 748 -0.19 6.88 16.66
CA VAL A 748 -0.26 8.02 17.56
C VAL A 748 -1.21 7.68 18.70
N ASN A 749 -0.65 7.38 19.87
CA ASN A 749 -1.36 6.98 21.08
C ASN A 749 -2.42 8.01 21.55
N LEU A 750 -2.41 9.23 21.01
CA LEU A 750 -3.21 10.39 21.41
C LEU A 750 -4.69 10.36 20.96
N HIS A 751 -5.07 9.52 19.99
CA HIS A 751 -6.42 9.59 19.37
C HIS A 751 -7.20 8.27 19.29
N ARG A 752 -6.72 7.20 19.96
CA ARG A 752 -7.32 5.86 19.88
C ARG A 752 -8.80 5.83 20.27
N ASP A 753 -9.18 6.51 21.34
CA ASP A 753 -10.57 6.50 21.81
C ASP A 753 -11.48 7.35 20.92
N ARG A 754 -10.97 8.44 20.31
CA ARG A 754 -11.71 9.20 19.29
C ARG A 754 -12.05 8.33 18.09
N LEU A 755 -11.12 7.48 17.67
CA LEU A 755 -11.29 6.63 16.49
C LEU A 755 -12.22 5.45 16.76
N ARG A 756 -12.21 4.92 17.98
CA ARG A 756 -13.22 3.95 18.44
C ARG A 756 -14.61 4.59 18.51
N SER A 757 -14.72 5.85 18.93
CA SER A 757 -15.97 6.60 18.87
C SER A 757 -16.46 6.79 17.43
N VAL A 758 -15.59 7.12 16.47
CA VAL A 758 -15.97 7.24 15.04
C VAL A 758 -16.49 5.92 14.50
N LEU A 759 -15.79 4.81 14.76
CA LEU A 759 -16.22 3.47 14.36
C LEU A 759 -17.60 3.11 14.95
N ALA A 760 -17.78 3.36 16.25
CA ALA A 760 -19.03 3.07 16.95
C ALA A 760 -20.20 3.93 16.46
N LEU A 761 -19.96 5.19 16.13
CA LEU A 761 -20.97 6.10 15.57
C LEU A 761 -21.38 5.69 14.15
N ALA A 762 -20.42 5.31 13.31
CA ALA A 762 -20.71 4.81 11.97
C ALA A 762 -21.54 3.51 12.01
N ALA A 763 -21.21 2.58 12.91
CA ALA A 763 -22.01 1.38 13.15
C ALA A 763 -23.42 1.71 13.67
N ALA A 764 -23.54 2.68 14.59
CA ALA A 764 -24.83 3.15 15.08
C ALA A 764 -25.70 3.73 13.96
N GLY A 765 -25.13 4.58 13.10
CA GLY A 765 -25.81 5.16 11.95
C GLY A 765 -26.25 4.10 10.93
N TYR A 766 -25.40 3.11 10.66
CA TYR A 766 -25.74 1.99 9.79
C TYR A 766 -26.91 1.17 10.36
N GLY A 767 -26.84 0.76 11.63
CA GLY A 767 -27.96 0.03 12.26
C GLY A 767 -29.26 0.83 12.28
N ALA A 768 -29.19 2.14 12.58
CA ALA A 768 -30.34 3.03 12.59
C ALA A 768 -30.99 3.16 11.21
N LEU A 769 -30.20 3.30 10.14
CA LEU A 769 -30.69 3.35 8.76
C LEU A 769 -31.57 2.13 8.46
N HIS A 770 -31.06 0.93 8.75
CA HIS A 770 -31.75 -0.33 8.46
C HIS A 770 -32.98 -0.58 9.35
N VAL A 771 -33.03 -0.04 10.57
CA VAL A 771 -34.22 -0.09 11.43
C VAL A 771 -35.29 0.88 10.91
N VAL A 772 -34.94 2.15 10.73
CA VAL A 772 -35.90 3.22 10.37
C VAL A 772 -36.64 2.88 9.08
N THR A 773 -35.92 2.44 8.05
CA THR A 773 -36.52 2.09 6.75
C THR A 773 -37.49 0.91 6.81
N THR A 774 -37.49 0.14 7.90
CA THR A 774 -38.37 -1.02 8.11
C THR A 774 -39.49 -0.78 9.12
N THR A 775 -39.50 0.40 9.79
CA THR A 775 -40.45 0.74 10.86
C THR A 775 -41.29 2.00 10.61
N VAL A 776 -41.09 2.73 9.50
CA VAL A 776 -41.94 3.91 9.18
C VAL A 776 -43.42 3.47 9.05
N PRO A 777 -44.37 4.08 9.80
CA PRO A 777 -45.77 3.69 9.75
C PRO A 777 -46.48 4.11 8.45
N SER A 778 -47.29 3.19 7.97
CA SER A 778 -48.17 3.25 6.81
C SER A 778 -49.24 4.35 6.88
N ASN A 779 -49.20 5.28 5.93
CA ASN A 779 -50.41 5.97 5.45
C ASN A 779 -50.67 5.69 3.95
N SER A 780 -49.96 4.73 3.34
CA SER A 780 -50.13 4.34 1.94
C SER A 780 -50.16 2.82 1.82
N GLU A 781 -50.90 2.31 0.84
CA GLU A 781 -51.21 0.90 0.52
C GLU A 781 -49.98 0.02 0.17
N VAL A 782 -48.78 0.38 0.63
CA VAL A 782 -47.53 -0.37 0.39
C VAL A 782 -47.31 -1.33 1.55
N ASN A 783 -47.67 -2.60 1.34
CA ASN A 783 -47.42 -3.67 2.27
C ASN A 783 -45.91 -3.94 2.39
N HIS A 784 -45.27 -3.47 3.47
CA HIS A 784 -43.89 -3.85 3.82
C HIS A 784 -43.72 -5.37 4.07
N GLU A 785 -44.82 -6.12 4.16
CA GLU A 785 -44.83 -7.59 4.10
C GLU A 785 -44.33 -8.14 2.76
N ALA A 786 -44.29 -7.34 1.69
CA ALA A 786 -43.78 -7.74 0.38
C ALA A 786 -42.25 -7.63 0.22
N LEU A 787 -41.54 -7.00 1.17
CA LEU A 787 -40.08 -6.83 1.11
C LEU A 787 -39.31 -8.04 1.63
N PHE A 788 -39.91 -8.79 2.56
CA PHE A 788 -39.30 -9.98 3.14
C PHE A 788 -40.07 -11.22 2.68
N PRO A 789 -39.38 -12.24 2.13
CA PRO A 789 -40.04 -13.47 1.70
C PRO A 789 -40.78 -14.22 2.82
N THR A 790 -40.35 -14.04 4.08
CA THR A 790 -40.95 -14.64 5.28
C THR A 790 -40.94 -13.68 6.48
N GLY A 791 -41.88 -13.89 7.41
CA GLY A 791 -41.88 -13.16 8.69
C GLY A 791 -40.64 -13.43 9.55
N VAL A 792 -40.00 -14.59 9.37
CA VAL A 792 -38.74 -14.94 10.07
C VAL A 792 -37.59 -14.09 9.56
N GLU A 793 -37.42 -13.93 8.24
CA GLU A 793 -36.38 -13.08 7.64
C GLU A 793 -36.54 -11.62 8.10
N ARG A 794 -37.78 -11.12 8.16
CA ARG A 794 -38.08 -9.78 8.69
C ARG A 794 -37.64 -9.61 10.15
N VAL A 795 -37.94 -10.57 11.01
CA VAL A 795 -37.54 -10.52 12.43
C VAL A 795 -36.01 -10.60 12.54
N LEU A 796 -35.36 -11.49 11.79
CA LEU A 796 -33.90 -11.62 11.78
C LEU A 796 -33.21 -10.34 11.30
N TRP A 797 -33.78 -9.66 10.29
CA TRP A 797 -33.30 -8.37 9.82
C TRP A 797 -33.38 -7.30 10.89
N LEU A 798 -34.55 -7.14 11.53
CA LEU A 798 -34.76 -6.17 12.61
C LEU A 798 -33.84 -6.42 13.81
N VAL A 799 -33.69 -7.68 14.21
CA VAL A 799 -32.80 -8.07 15.30
C VAL A 799 -31.35 -7.76 14.93
N SER A 800 -30.91 -8.09 13.71
CA SER A 800 -29.54 -7.84 13.25
C SER A 800 -29.23 -6.34 13.17
N ALA A 801 -30.12 -5.54 12.58
CA ALA A 801 -29.99 -4.09 12.49
C ALA A 801 -30.00 -3.44 13.89
N GLY A 802 -30.89 -3.90 14.79
CA GLY A 802 -30.96 -3.46 16.17
C GLY A 802 -29.69 -3.78 16.97
N VAL A 803 -29.14 -4.99 16.81
CA VAL A 803 -27.87 -5.39 17.45
C VAL A 803 -26.73 -4.47 17.01
N ILE A 804 -26.61 -4.19 15.71
CA ILE A 804 -25.57 -3.29 15.18
C ILE A 804 -25.76 -1.85 15.69
N GLY A 805 -27.00 -1.34 15.64
CA GLY A 805 -27.31 0.02 16.07
C GLY A 805 -27.08 0.25 17.57
N VAL A 806 -27.65 -0.62 18.42
CA VAL A 806 -27.56 -0.51 19.88
C VAL A 806 -26.13 -0.72 20.37
N SER A 807 -25.41 -1.71 19.83
CA SER A 807 -24.00 -1.92 20.18
C SER A 807 -23.14 -0.72 19.79
N GLY A 808 -23.39 -0.10 18.63
CA GLY A 808 -22.76 1.14 18.21
C GLY A 808 -23.01 2.30 19.18
N ILE A 809 -24.26 2.54 19.58
CA ILE A 809 -24.62 3.63 20.52
C ILE A 809 -23.98 3.43 21.89
N VAL A 810 -24.02 2.21 22.43
CA VAL A 810 -23.43 1.88 23.74
C VAL A 810 -21.92 2.08 23.72
N LEU A 811 -21.24 1.58 22.68
CA LEU A 811 -19.79 1.74 22.53
C LEU A 811 -19.41 3.21 22.32
N TRP A 812 -20.17 3.95 21.52
CA TRP A 812 -19.95 5.38 21.31
C TRP A 812 -20.08 6.15 22.62
N GLY A 813 -21.14 5.91 23.39
CA GLY A 813 -21.35 6.53 24.71
C GLY A 813 -20.22 6.19 25.69
N PHE A 814 -19.75 4.94 25.71
CA PHE A 814 -18.62 4.50 26.54
C PHE A 814 -17.32 5.25 26.17
N PHE A 815 -16.96 5.30 24.88
CA PHE A 815 -15.73 5.97 24.45
C PHE A 815 -15.82 7.50 24.53
N ALA A 816 -17.01 8.08 24.30
CA ALA A 816 -17.25 9.51 24.51
C ALA A 816 -17.16 9.87 25.99
N ALA A 817 -17.72 9.07 26.90
CA ALA A 817 -17.57 9.28 28.34
C ALA A 817 -16.10 9.22 28.76
N ARG A 818 -15.34 8.26 28.26
CA ARG A 818 -13.88 8.18 28.49
C ARG A 818 -13.12 9.40 27.96
N GLN A 819 -13.60 10.02 26.87
CA GLN A 819 -12.99 11.19 26.27
C GLN A 819 -13.29 12.50 27.03
N PHE A 820 -14.53 12.69 27.47
CA PHE A 820 -14.97 13.96 28.08
C PHE A 820 -14.89 13.94 29.61
N TRP A 821 -14.84 12.77 30.22
CA TRP A 821 -14.77 12.61 31.67
C TRP A 821 -13.47 11.93 32.10
N LEU A 822 -12.49 12.74 32.52
CA LEU A 822 -11.17 12.27 32.97
C LEU A 822 -11.22 11.30 34.17
N GLY A 823 -12.30 11.32 34.95
CA GLY A 823 -12.54 10.40 36.08
C GLY A 823 -13.26 9.11 35.70
N PHE A 824 -13.66 8.93 34.44
CA PHE A 824 -14.47 7.80 34.00
C PHE A 824 -13.77 6.47 34.21
N ASP A 825 -12.49 6.35 33.85
CA ASP A 825 -11.74 5.10 34.02
C ASP A 825 -11.65 4.71 35.51
N VAL A 826 -11.54 5.69 36.42
CA VAL A 826 -11.54 5.46 37.87
C VAL A 826 -12.93 5.07 38.37
N TRP A 827 -13.98 5.71 37.85
CA TRP A 827 -15.37 5.41 38.19
C TRP A 827 -15.82 4.02 37.71
N VAL A 828 -15.47 3.63 36.48
CA VAL A 828 -15.82 2.31 35.90
C VAL A 828 -15.03 1.18 36.55
N SER A 829 -13.73 1.38 36.80
CA SER A 829 -12.87 0.31 37.31
C SER A 829 -12.75 0.26 38.83
N GLY A 830 -13.23 1.29 39.53
CA GLY A 830 -13.09 1.44 40.98
C GLY A 830 -11.67 1.78 41.45
N GLY A 831 -10.74 2.08 40.53
CA GLY A 831 -9.34 2.38 40.82
C GLY A 831 -8.61 3.07 39.66
N VAL A 832 -7.39 3.57 39.88
CA VAL A 832 -6.59 4.24 38.84
C VAL A 832 -6.15 3.20 37.77
N PRO A 833 -6.14 3.54 36.46
CA PRO A 833 -5.65 2.64 35.41
C PRO A 833 -4.27 2.05 35.75
N GLY A 834 -4.16 0.72 35.73
CA GLY A 834 -2.92 0.01 36.11
C GLY A 834 -2.82 -0.36 37.60
N VAL A 835 -3.71 0.13 38.46
CA VAL A 835 -3.81 -0.30 39.87
C VAL A 835 -4.69 -1.55 39.94
N ARG A 836 -4.07 -2.72 40.08
CA ARG A 836 -4.78 -3.87 40.68
C ARG A 836 -4.97 -3.55 42.15
N ILE A 837 -6.17 -3.12 42.55
CA ILE A 837 -6.54 -3.04 43.97
C ILE A 837 -6.39 -4.45 44.53
N GLY A 838 -5.47 -4.61 45.50
CA GLY A 838 -5.08 -5.88 46.06
C GLY A 838 -6.27 -6.68 46.59
N GLY A 839 -6.34 -7.96 46.21
CA GLY A 839 -7.28 -8.91 46.80
C GLY A 839 -7.62 -10.09 45.89
N GLY A 840 -6.86 -11.18 45.99
CA GLY A 840 -7.28 -12.50 45.47
C GLY A 840 -6.43 -13.07 44.33
N LYS A 841 -5.32 -13.73 44.67
CA LYS A 841 -4.46 -14.50 43.74
C LYS A 841 -5.15 -15.73 43.10
N GLY A 842 -6.47 -15.92 43.27
CA GLY A 842 -7.22 -17.08 42.75
C GLY A 842 -8.30 -16.83 41.68
N GLY A 843 -8.69 -15.57 41.41
CA GLY A 843 -9.86 -15.26 40.56
C GLY A 843 -9.60 -14.52 39.25
N VAL A 844 -8.40 -13.96 39.07
CA VAL A 844 -8.08 -13.02 37.97
C VAL A 844 -8.06 -13.73 36.61
N GLY A 845 -7.53 -14.95 36.52
CA GLY A 845 -7.48 -15.71 35.27
C GLY A 845 -8.86 -16.10 34.75
N ARG A 846 -9.80 -16.45 35.64
CA ARG A 846 -11.18 -16.81 35.25
C ARG A 846 -11.96 -15.57 34.79
N ARG A 847 -11.82 -14.43 35.49
CA ARG A 847 -12.50 -13.17 35.12
C ARG A 847 -11.98 -12.61 33.80
N GLU A 848 -10.66 -12.64 33.55
CA GLU A 848 -10.08 -12.20 32.28
C GLU A 848 -10.43 -13.15 31.12
N ARG A 849 -10.46 -14.47 31.34
CA ARG A 849 -10.96 -15.43 30.33
C ARG A 849 -12.44 -15.20 30.01
N VAL A 850 -13.28 -14.99 31.03
CA VAL A 850 -14.72 -14.71 30.84
C VAL A 850 -14.92 -13.41 30.06
N LYS A 851 -14.22 -12.32 30.41
CA LYS A 851 -14.25 -11.07 29.65
C LYS A 851 -13.84 -11.29 28.20
N THR A 852 -12.74 -12.02 27.98
CA THR A 852 -12.23 -12.32 26.63
C THR A 852 -13.25 -13.10 25.81
N VAL A 853 -13.87 -14.14 26.39
CA VAL A 853 -14.94 -14.92 25.74
C VAL A 853 -16.15 -14.04 25.42
N VAL A 854 -16.60 -13.20 26.35
CA VAL A 854 -17.73 -12.28 26.13
C VAL A 854 -17.42 -11.31 24.98
N VAL A 855 -16.21 -10.75 24.91
CA VAL A 855 -15.80 -9.85 23.83
C VAL A 855 -15.83 -10.57 22.47
N TYR A 856 -15.29 -11.79 22.39
CA TYR A 856 -15.32 -12.56 21.14
C TYR A 856 -16.73 -12.98 20.73
N LEU A 857 -17.60 -13.28 21.70
CA LEU A 857 -19.02 -13.55 21.43
C LEU A 857 -19.74 -12.32 20.88
N VAL A 858 -19.57 -11.15 21.50
CA VAL A 858 -20.17 -9.89 21.01
C VAL A 858 -19.66 -9.55 19.61
N LEU A 859 -18.35 -9.68 19.37
CA LEU A 859 -17.75 -9.46 18.05
C LEU A 859 -18.26 -10.46 17.01
N GLY A 860 -18.36 -11.74 17.38
CA GLY A 860 -18.92 -12.79 16.51
C GLY A 860 -20.37 -12.49 16.12
N THR A 861 -21.21 -12.13 17.09
CA THR A 861 -22.61 -11.75 16.83
C THR A 861 -22.71 -10.52 15.93
N PHE A 862 -21.85 -9.51 16.13
CA PHE A 862 -21.81 -8.34 15.25
C PHE A 862 -21.46 -8.72 13.80
N VAL A 863 -20.42 -9.55 13.61
CA VAL A 863 -20.01 -10.01 12.27
C VAL A 863 -21.11 -10.82 11.59
N ILE A 864 -21.74 -11.74 12.32
CA ILE A 864 -22.86 -12.55 11.80
C ILE A 864 -24.03 -11.65 11.38
N ALA A 865 -24.38 -10.66 12.21
CA ALA A 865 -25.42 -9.68 11.89
C ALA A 865 -25.08 -8.85 10.63
N ARG A 866 -23.81 -8.43 10.46
CA ARG A 866 -23.38 -7.69 9.25
C ARG A 866 -23.48 -8.55 8.00
N VAL A 867 -22.95 -9.78 8.04
CA VAL A 867 -23.00 -10.70 6.90
C VAL A 867 -24.44 -11.01 6.53
N PHE A 868 -25.31 -11.24 7.53
CA PHE A 868 -26.73 -11.47 7.30
C PHE A 868 -27.40 -10.30 6.58
N LEU A 869 -27.23 -9.06 7.05
CA LEU A 869 -27.85 -7.88 6.41
C LEU A 869 -27.38 -7.70 4.95
N VAL A 870 -26.09 -7.92 4.67
CA VAL A 870 -25.57 -7.82 3.30
C VAL A 870 -26.13 -8.94 2.43
N VAL A 871 -26.08 -10.19 2.87
CA VAL A 871 -26.56 -11.34 2.08
C VAL A 871 -28.07 -11.27 1.84
N GLU A 872 -28.85 -10.96 2.87
CA GLU A 872 -30.31 -10.86 2.77
C GLU A 872 -30.75 -9.72 1.83
N ALA A 873 -29.96 -8.64 1.74
CA ALA A 873 -30.22 -7.57 0.79
C ALA A 873 -30.19 -8.05 -0.67
N PHE A 874 -29.35 -9.04 -1.01
CA PHE A 874 -29.34 -9.68 -2.33
C PHE A 874 -30.40 -10.77 -2.45
N VAL A 875 -30.53 -11.64 -1.45
CA VAL A 875 -31.47 -12.78 -1.48
C VAL A 875 -32.92 -12.31 -1.62
N SER A 876 -33.28 -11.18 -1.01
CA SER A 876 -34.64 -10.64 -1.09
C SER A 876 -35.09 -10.24 -2.50
N LEU A 877 -34.15 -9.99 -3.44
CA LEU A 877 -34.48 -9.65 -4.83
C LEU A 877 -35.21 -10.77 -5.58
N ARG A 878 -35.08 -12.03 -5.13
CA ARG A 878 -35.75 -13.20 -5.73
C ARG A 878 -37.27 -13.10 -5.77
N ARG A 879 -37.86 -12.22 -4.95
CA ARG A 879 -39.31 -11.98 -4.86
C ARG A 879 -39.63 -10.48 -4.81
N ALA A 880 -38.87 -9.67 -5.54
CA ALA A 880 -39.10 -8.24 -5.60
C ALA A 880 -40.51 -7.90 -6.17
N PRO A 881 -41.26 -6.98 -5.54
CA PRO A 881 -42.54 -6.54 -6.07
C PRO A 881 -42.35 -5.72 -7.36
N VAL A 882 -43.30 -5.81 -8.30
CA VAL A 882 -43.25 -5.09 -9.60
C VAL A 882 -43.12 -3.57 -9.42
N GLU A 883 -43.71 -3.04 -8.35
CA GLU A 883 -43.63 -1.64 -7.93
C GLU A 883 -42.19 -1.16 -7.66
N LEU A 884 -41.24 -2.08 -7.41
CA LEU A 884 -39.83 -1.75 -7.24
C LEU A 884 -39.23 -1.20 -8.54
N TYR A 885 -39.70 -1.61 -9.72
CA TYR A 885 -39.18 -1.17 -11.01
C TYR A 885 -39.71 0.21 -11.46
N LYS A 886 -40.61 0.84 -10.70
CA LYS A 886 -41.06 2.22 -10.98
C LYS A 886 -39.98 3.21 -10.54
N THR A 887 -39.69 4.19 -11.38
CA THR A 887 -38.77 5.30 -11.07
C THR A 887 -39.54 6.55 -10.68
N PRO A 888 -39.06 7.35 -9.71
CA PRO A 888 -39.70 8.63 -9.37
C PRO A 888 -39.61 9.59 -10.55
N GLU A 889 -40.72 10.23 -10.91
CA GLU A 889 -40.72 11.33 -11.88
C GLU A 889 -40.15 12.59 -11.23
N TRP A 890 -38.96 13.01 -11.68
CA TRP A 890 -38.26 14.18 -11.12
C TRP A 890 -38.93 15.52 -11.44
N THR A 891 -39.77 15.55 -12.48
CA THR A 891 -40.64 16.68 -12.84
C THR A 891 -41.58 17.07 -11.70
N ASP A 892 -41.98 16.13 -10.85
CA ASP A 892 -42.85 16.40 -9.70
C ASP A 892 -42.13 17.13 -8.54
N PHE A 893 -40.80 17.15 -8.54
CA PHE A 893 -39.98 17.73 -7.48
C PHE A 893 -39.38 19.08 -7.85
N LEU A 894 -39.29 19.37 -9.16
CA LEU A 894 -38.81 20.64 -9.67
C LEU A 894 -40.01 21.55 -9.97
N PRO A 895 -40.03 22.80 -9.47
CA PRO A 895 -41.05 23.75 -9.85
C PRO A 895 -40.94 23.98 -11.36
N HIS A 896 -41.93 23.51 -12.09
CA HIS A 896 -42.09 23.72 -13.52
C HIS A 896 -43.21 24.76 -13.73
N PHE A 897 -43.00 25.67 -14.67
CA PHE A 897 -43.94 26.72 -15.05
C PHE A 897 -44.84 26.29 -16.20
#